data_AF-A0A934FNG4-F1
#
_entry.id   AF-A0A934FNG4-F1
#
_cell.length_a   1.000
_cell.length_b   1.000
_cell.length_c   1.000
_cell.angle_alpha   90.00
_cell.angle_beta   90.00
_cell.angle_gamma   90.00
#
_symmetry.space_group_name_H-M   'P 1'
#
loop_
_entity.id
_entity.type
_entity.pdbx_description
1 polymer ?
#
loop_
_entity_poly.entity_id
_entity_poly.type
_entity_poly.pdbx_seq_one_letter_code
_entity_poly.pdbx_strand_id
1 'polypeptide(L)'
;MTPELLSRRAWGTRLLAGAVLPLARPAFAATKEPLRLIVMDPLALQLSCTCVPGTGQRRYDLLAKHLESFVGRPVSVTFEESLALALGRTGGTAHLIIGKDSVVRFDAGRHKQAVRPLAALTDRAGTTDFHGVFLVRKSSPEKSLADLAGKVVSLGPVEDEESHAAARRALSAAKVEAKLKIAGSLDAAALALHDGEVDAAVVSDFLPPLLEGCGKLDRGSVRVLGLTEPVPFIRAFATSAVDAALEEKIARGLAAVSTSPKLLAALESKAGFVSLREQGITAWTDWRGPGRKGFVPQLPRQLPANPKRLWSAALTGPAMAGPAATSQFVIVPDKTADATRDLFRCLSAADGKELWRLEYAAPDELDYSNAPRATPVIHDGLVYLQGALGHLHCVALATGKVVWKAHLFDDFRVPRLTWGAAVPPLVLDDKLIIAPGAKAASVVALDRKTGKPLWQTPGHAAAYSAFVHGTFDGVRQVIGYDVASLGGWDPQTGRRLWELVPPDGADFNVTTPVVLGSQLLLAAENNATRLHRFDGGGKLVPAPVQRNKDAAPDTCTPVVVNGKVFATAYGELFCLDLNAGLKTLWRVANDMFHDHVTLVAGPGRVLVWTIGGDLLLLDTTVDRYQVVSHLRPFPGKTVDSMAHPAFAGDRIYLRSPKELLCLRLVE
;
A
#
# COMPACT_ATOMS: atom_id res chain seq x y z
N MET A 1 -39.29 63.41 63.00
CA MET A 1 -39.18 64.87 63.16
C MET A 1 -39.42 65.51 61.80
N THR A 2 -40.60 66.10 61.66
CA THR A 2 -40.96 67.17 60.72
C THR A 2 -40.04 68.40 60.88
N PRO A 3 -40.11 69.45 60.03
CA PRO A 3 -40.53 69.54 58.62
C PRO A 3 -39.61 70.50 57.79
N GLU A 4 -39.79 70.64 56.47
CA GLU A 4 -40.21 71.91 55.78
C GLU A 4 -39.12 73.02 55.63
N LEU A 5 -39.07 73.94 54.64
CA LEU A 5 -40.00 74.53 53.66
C LEU A 5 -39.21 75.14 52.48
N LEU A 6 -39.84 75.13 51.28
CA LEU A 6 -39.92 76.19 50.24
C LEU A 6 -38.61 76.79 49.66
N SER A 7 -38.44 77.11 48.36
CA SER A 7 -39.37 77.78 47.45
C SER A 7 -38.73 78.04 46.05
N ARG A 8 -39.59 78.07 45.00
CA ARG A 8 -39.54 78.85 43.73
C ARG A 8 -38.52 78.43 42.64
N ARG A 9 -38.99 77.74 41.58
CA ARG A 9 -39.42 78.26 40.24
C ARG A 9 -38.26 78.95 39.49
N ALA A 10 -37.81 78.51 38.31
CA ALA A 10 -38.59 78.55 37.06
C ALA A 10 -37.85 77.90 35.85
N TRP A 11 -38.63 77.20 35.02
CA TRP A 11 -38.52 77.00 33.55
C TRP A 11 -37.48 76.01 33.01
N GLY A 12 -37.99 74.92 32.42
CA GLY A 12 -37.20 73.94 31.68
C GLY A 12 -38.06 72.78 31.18
N THR A 13 -38.74 73.01 30.05
CA THR A 13 -39.09 72.06 28.99
C THR A 13 -39.37 70.59 29.36
N ARG A 14 -40.65 70.20 29.33
CA ARG A 14 -41.08 68.79 29.31
C ARG A 14 -40.67 68.14 27.99
N LEU A 15 -39.82 67.13 28.04
CA LEU A 15 -39.75 66.06 27.03
C LEU A 15 -39.99 64.74 27.76
N LEU A 16 -41.11 64.09 27.40
CA LEU A 16 -41.53 62.79 27.89
C LEU A 16 -40.53 61.72 27.42
N ALA A 17 -39.98 60.98 28.37
CA ALA A 17 -39.19 59.79 28.13
C ALA A 17 -40.08 58.70 27.49
N GLY A 18 -39.96 58.54 26.18
CA GLY A 18 -40.46 57.38 25.45
C GLY A 18 -39.41 56.27 25.47
N ALA A 19 -39.83 55.05 25.79
CA ALA A 19 -39.01 53.85 25.83
C ALA A 19 -38.15 53.68 24.56
N VAL A 20 -36.83 53.58 24.75
CA VAL A 20 -35.89 53.24 23.68
C VAL A 20 -35.93 51.72 23.49
N LEU A 21 -36.72 51.27 22.52
CA LEU A 21 -36.49 50.00 21.85
C LEU A 21 -35.16 50.11 21.09
N PRO A 22 -34.17 49.22 21.31
CA PRO A 22 -32.99 49.22 20.47
C PRO A 22 -33.42 48.72 19.09
N LEU A 23 -33.36 49.63 18.10
CA LEU A 23 -33.36 49.24 16.69
C LEU A 23 -32.22 48.26 16.49
N ALA A 24 -32.56 46.98 16.35
CA ALA A 24 -31.64 45.95 15.89
C ALA A 24 -31.10 46.40 14.54
N ARG A 25 -29.84 46.86 14.52
CA ARG A 25 -29.06 46.88 13.29
C ARG A 25 -29.06 45.46 12.75
N PRO A 26 -29.42 45.21 11.48
CA PRO A 26 -29.20 43.90 10.92
C PRO A 26 -27.71 43.62 11.07
N ALA A 27 -27.37 42.58 11.82
CA ALA A 27 -26.02 42.07 11.82
C ALA A 27 -25.72 41.68 10.37
N PHE A 28 -24.87 42.46 9.70
CA PHE A 28 -24.20 41.96 8.52
C PHE A 28 -23.46 40.70 8.99
N ALA A 29 -23.99 39.54 8.66
CA ALA A 29 -23.30 38.29 8.87
C ALA A 29 -21.93 38.45 8.18
N ALA A 30 -20.85 38.47 8.97
CA ALA A 30 -19.51 38.53 8.42
C ALA A 30 -19.38 37.37 7.44
N THR A 31 -19.31 37.67 6.14
CA THR A 31 -19.19 36.66 5.10
C THR A 31 -17.88 35.93 5.34
N LYS A 32 -17.95 34.68 5.79
CA LYS A 32 -16.76 33.84 5.98
C LYS A 32 -15.97 33.81 4.69
N GLU A 33 -14.65 33.98 4.79
CA GLU A 33 -13.75 33.92 3.63
C GLU A 33 -14.02 32.65 2.82
N PRO A 34 -14.15 32.76 1.48
CA PRO A 34 -14.50 31.62 0.66
C PRO A 34 -13.41 30.54 0.71
N LEU A 35 -13.85 29.29 0.70
CA LEU A 35 -12.95 28.17 0.48
C LEU A 35 -12.46 28.24 -0.97
N ARG A 36 -11.15 28.30 -1.16
CA ARG A 36 -10.51 28.35 -2.48
C ARG A 36 -10.26 26.93 -3.00
N LEU A 37 -11.02 26.52 -4.00
CA LEU A 37 -10.87 25.28 -4.76
C LEU A 37 -10.10 25.56 -6.06
N ILE A 38 -8.96 24.91 -6.25
CA ILE A 38 -8.23 24.91 -7.51
C ILE A 38 -8.58 23.63 -8.27
N VAL A 39 -8.88 23.75 -9.56
CA VAL A 39 -9.15 22.63 -10.47
C VAL A 39 -8.08 22.60 -11.56
N MET A 40 -7.38 21.48 -11.63
CA MET A 40 -6.34 21.12 -12.59
C MET A 40 -6.66 19.77 -13.25
N ASP A 41 -7.94 19.43 -13.35
CA ASP A 41 -8.41 18.25 -14.07
C ASP A 41 -8.49 18.57 -15.57
N PRO A 42 -7.72 17.91 -16.45
CA PRO A 42 -7.76 18.17 -17.89
C PRO A 42 -9.12 17.87 -18.53
N LEU A 43 -10.01 17.14 -17.85
CA LEU A 43 -11.38 16.87 -18.27
C LEU A 43 -12.41 17.86 -17.70
N ALA A 44 -11.98 18.89 -16.96
CA ALA A 44 -12.84 19.97 -16.52
C ALA A 44 -13.29 20.82 -17.71
N LEU A 45 -14.59 21.17 -17.78
CA LEU A 45 -15.18 21.90 -18.91
C LEU A 45 -14.39 23.16 -19.34
N GLN A 46 -13.77 23.85 -18.38
CA GLN A 46 -13.01 25.08 -18.59
C GLN A 46 -11.59 24.84 -19.13
N LEU A 47 -11.04 23.63 -18.98
CA LEU A 47 -9.67 23.25 -19.38
C LEU A 47 -9.67 22.31 -20.60
N SER A 48 -10.75 21.56 -20.80
CA SER A 48 -10.93 20.62 -21.89
C SER A 48 -11.47 21.26 -23.17
N CYS A 49 -11.18 20.65 -24.32
CA CYS A 49 -11.83 21.01 -25.59
C CYS A 49 -13.31 20.58 -25.61
N THR A 50 -14.22 21.48 -26.02
CA THR A 50 -15.66 21.23 -26.05
C THR A 50 -16.18 20.54 -27.32
N CYS A 51 -15.29 20.20 -28.25
CA CYS A 51 -15.64 19.66 -29.58
C CYS A 51 -16.23 18.24 -29.55
N VAL A 52 -16.07 17.48 -28.45
CA VAL A 52 -16.65 16.14 -28.28
C VAL A 52 -17.76 16.19 -27.23
N PRO A 53 -19.05 16.16 -27.64
CA PRO A 53 -20.16 16.19 -26.69
C PRO A 53 -20.09 15.03 -25.70
N GLY A 54 -20.16 15.35 -24.41
CA GLY A 54 -20.20 14.34 -23.34
C GLY A 54 -18.87 13.66 -23.03
N THR A 55 -17.72 14.23 -23.40
CA THR A 55 -16.40 13.80 -22.90
C THR A 55 -15.56 15.04 -22.62
N GLY A 56 -14.92 15.10 -21.44
CA GLY A 56 -14.16 16.29 -21.05
C GLY A 56 -15.09 17.48 -20.87
N GLN A 57 -16.12 17.34 -20.04
CA GLN A 57 -17.09 18.40 -19.74
C GLN A 57 -17.42 18.43 -18.25
N ARG A 58 -16.49 18.00 -17.38
CA ARG A 58 -16.72 17.89 -15.94
C ARG A 58 -17.00 19.26 -15.32
N ARG A 59 -18.13 19.37 -14.62
CA ARG A 59 -18.67 20.62 -14.05
C ARG A 59 -18.32 20.77 -12.57
N TYR A 60 -17.11 21.24 -12.32
CA TYR A 60 -16.64 21.51 -10.95
C TYR A 60 -17.31 22.71 -10.28
N ASP A 61 -17.98 23.58 -11.02
CA ASP A 61 -18.85 24.62 -10.48
C ASP A 61 -20.05 24.03 -9.73
N LEU A 62 -20.62 22.91 -10.22
CA LEU A 62 -21.70 22.21 -9.53
C LEU A 62 -21.19 21.47 -8.29
N LEU A 63 -19.97 20.92 -8.35
CA LEU A 63 -19.31 20.36 -7.16
C LEU A 63 -19.05 21.43 -6.10
N ALA A 64 -18.56 22.60 -6.50
CA ALA A 64 -18.30 23.70 -5.57
C ALA A 64 -19.58 24.11 -4.83
N LYS A 65 -20.68 24.32 -5.57
CA LYS A 65 -22.00 24.62 -4.99
C LYS A 65 -22.50 23.52 -4.04
N HIS A 66 -22.25 22.25 -4.37
CA HIS A 66 -22.55 21.13 -3.48
C HIS A 66 -21.74 21.22 -2.17
N LEU A 67 -20.43 21.47 -2.27
CA LEU A 67 -19.54 21.56 -1.12
C LEU A 67 -19.88 22.72 -0.17
N GLU A 68 -20.42 23.84 -0.66
CA GLU A 68 -20.85 24.99 0.17
C GLU A 68 -21.77 24.58 1.32
N SER A 69 -22.70 23.66 1.04
CA SER A 69 -23.65 23.13 2.04
C SER A 69 -22.98 22.32 3.15
N PHE A 70 -21.84 21.69 2.88
CA PHE A 70 -21.09 20.90 3.85
C PHE A 70 -20.10 21.74 4.64
N VAL A 71 -19.40 22.66 3.97
CA VAL A 71 -18.36 23.48 4.61
C VAL A 71 -18.93 24.71 5.33
N GLY A 72 -20.17 25.10 5.01
CA GLY A 72 -20.87 26.21 5.65
C GLY A 72 -20.25 27.59 5.32
N ARG A 73 -19.64 27.71 4.15
CA ARG A 73 -19.06 28.94 3.58
C ARG A 73 -19.02 28.83 2.04
N PRO A 74 -18.98 29.95 1.30
CA PRO A 74 -18.89 29.92 -0.17
C PRO A 74 -17.63 29.18 -0.66
N VAL A 75 -17.69 28.58 -1.85
CA VAL A 75 -16.55 27.90 -2.48
C VAL A 75 -16.21 28.59 -3.80
N SER A 76 -15.04 29.25 -3.84
CA SER A 76 -14.51 29.90 -5.04
C SER A 76 -13.69 28.92 -5.85
N VAL A 77 -13.94 28.81 -7.16
CA VAL A 77 -13.24 27.88 -8.06
C VAL A 77 -12.29 28.62 -8.98
N THR A 78 -11.05 28.15 -9.05
CA THR A 78 -10.03 28.61 -10.01
C THR A 78 -9.62 27.44 -10.90
N PHE A 79 -9.69 27.62 -12.22
CA PHE A 79 -9.28 26.62 -13.20
C PHE A 79 -7.95 27.03 -13.80
N GLU A 80 -6.95 26.17 -13.72
CA GLU A 80 -5.62 26.41 -14.29
C GLU A 80 -4.92 25.09 -14.63
N GLU A 81 -4.02 25.14 -15.60
CA GLU A 81 -3.23 23.97 -16.05
C GLU A 81 -2.03 23.68 -15.14
N SER A 82 -1.58 24.66 -14.35
CA SER A 82 -0.51 24.50 -13.36
C SER A 82 -0.86 25.13 -12.02
N LEU A 83 -0.32 24.57 -10.93
CA LEU A 83 -0.53 25.12 -9.60
C LEU A 83 0.11 26.50 -9.44
N ALA A 84 1.22 26.76 -10.15
CA ALA A 84 1.92 28.03 -10.14
C ALA A 84 1.01 29.20 -10.55
N LEU A 85 0.34 29.05 -11.70
CA LEU A 85 -0.60 30.04 -12.23
C LEU A 85 -1.81 30.19 -11.29
N ALA A 86 -2.32 29.06 -10.79
CA ALA A 86 -3.46 29.03 -9.89
C ALA A 86 -3.17 29.83 -8.61
N LEU A 87 -2.03 29.57 -7.97
CA LEU A 87 -1.61 30.29 -6.76
C LEU A 87 -1.36 31.78 -7.02
N GLY A 88 -0.82 32.14 -8.19
CA GLY A 88 -0.68 33.53 -8.60
C GLY A 88 -2.02 34.28 -8.62
N ARG A 89 -3.09 33.63 -9.11
CA ARG A 89 -4.44 34.21 -9.16
C ARG A 89 -5.18 34.18 -7.82
N THR A 90 -4.85 33.25 -6.93
CA THR A 90 -5.54 33.10 -5.64
C THR A 90 -4.85 33.84 -4.48
N GLY A 91 -3.81 34.63 -4.76
CA GLY A 91 -3.04 35.31 -3.72
C GLY A 91 -2.22 34.33 -2.87
N GLY A 92 -1.75 33.23 -3.46
CA GLY A 92 -0.90 32.23 -2.83
C GLY A 92 -1.62 31.22 -1.93
N THR A 93 -2.96 31.27 -1.84
CA THR A 93 -3.72 30.37 -0.97
C THR A 93 -4.59 29.40 -1.75
N ALA A 94 -4.53 28.12 -1.39
CA ALA A 94 -5.42 27.08 -1.86
C ALA A 94 -5.89 26.26 -0.66
N HIS A 95 -7.16 25.89 -0.59
CA HIS A 95 -7.68 24.99 0.45
C HIS A 95 -7.83 23.57 -0.09
N LEU A 96 -8.44 23.46 -1.26
CA LEU A 96 -8.71 22.20 -1.95
C LEU A 96 -8.12 22.29 -3.36
N ILE A 97 -7.45 21.23 -3.79
CA ILE A 97 -6.93 21.11 -5.16
C ILE A 97 -7.53 19.82 -5.74
N ILE A 98 -8.16 19.88 -6.91
CA ILE A 98 -8.64 18.70 -7.63
C ILE A 98 -7.95 18.65 -8.97
N GLY A 99 -7.21 17.58 -9.24
CA GLY A 99 -6.49 17.44 -10.50
C GLY A 99 -5.82 16.09 -10.62
N LYS A 100 -5.05 15.93 -11.69
CA LYS A 100 -4.26 14.73 -11.93
C LYS A 100 -3.21 14.54 -10.82
N ASP A 101 -3.17 13.36 -10.20
CA ASP A 101 -2.37 13.09 -8.99
C ASP A 101 -0.89 13.39 -9.19
N SER A 102 -0.32 12.96 -10.32
CA SER A 102 1.09 13.20 -10.63
C SER A 102 1.41 14.68 -10.76
N VAL A 103 0.62 15.42 -11.54
CA VAL A 103 0.82 16.85 -11.82
C VAL A 103 0.66 17.68 -10.56
N VAL A 104 -0.39 17.43 -9.78
CA VAL A 104 -0.62 18.15 -8.51
C VAL A 104 0.54 17.93 -7.55
N ARG A 105 1.02 16.69 -7.41
CA ARG A 105 2.15 16.37 -6.51
C ARG A 105 3.46 16.99 -6.97
N PHE A 106 3.72 16.93 -8.28
CA PHE A 106 4.91 17.49 -8.88
C PHE A 106 4.99 19.00 -8.67
N ASP A 107 3.93 19.72 -9.01
CA ASP A 107 3.84 21.17 -8.83
C ASP A 107 3.85 21.56 -7.35
N ALA A 108 3.12 20.85 -6.49
CA ALA A 108 3.09 21.11 -5.06
C ALA A 108 4.49 20.97 -4.44
N GLY A 109 5.28 19.99 -4.88
CA GLY A 109 6.69 19.81 -4.49
C GLY A 109 7.55 21.03 -4.88
N ARG A 110 7.42 21.51 -6.12
CA ARG A 110 8.15 22.70 -6.60
C ARG A 110 7.81 23.97 -5.83
N HIS A 111 6.56 24.12 -5.42
CA HIS A 111 6.08 25.28 -4.66
C HIS A 111 6.14 25.11 -3.13
N LYS A 112 6.70 24.00 -2.63
CA LYS A 112 6.73 23.65 -1.20
C LYS A 112 5.34 23.71 -0.54
N GLN A 113 4.29 23.46 -1.33
CA GLN A 113 2.92 23.41 -0.88
C GLN A 113 2.63 22.01 -0.34
N ALA A 114 2.38 21.88 0.96
CA ALA A 114 1.95 20.59 1.50
C ALA A 114 0.54 20.26 0.95
N VAL A 115 0.41 19.07 0.35
CA VAL A 115 -0.85 18.52 -0.15
C VAL A 115 -1.08 17.13 0.43
N ARG A 116 -2.33 16.85 0.81
CA ARG A 116 -2.76 15.58 1.42
C ARG A 116 -3.97 15.07 0.66
N PRO A 117 -3.91 13.87 0.06
CA PRO A 117 -4.99 13.40 -0.78
C PRO A 117 -6.18 12.97 0.09
N LEU A 118 -7.40 13.32 -0.31
CA LEU A 118 -8.65 13.08 0.42
C LEU A 118 -9.50 11.97 -0.21
N ALA A 119 -9.68 12.03 -1.53
CA ALA A 119 -10.55 11.14 -2.28
C ALA A 119 -10.07 11.04 -3.74
N ALA A 120 -10.41 9.94 -4.41
CA ALA A 120 -10.19 9.78 -5.85
C ALA A 120 -11.51 9.88 -6.60
N LEU A 121 -11.54 10.59 -7.73
CA LEU A 121 -12.72 10.67 -8.58
C LEU A 121 -12.76 9.44 -9.49
N THR A 122 -13.87 8.71 -9.48
CA THR A 122 -14.08 7.60 -10.42
C THR A 122 -14.44 8.11 -11.81
N ASP A 123 -14.03 7.39 -12.85
CA ASP A 123 -14.51 7.60 -14.21
C ASP A 123 -15.91 6.98 -14.41
N ARG A 124 -16.39 6.92 -15.66
CA ARG A 124 -17.68 6.32 -16.01
C ARG A 124 -17.72 4.80 -15.83
N ALA A 125 -16.58 4.12 -15.82
CA ALA A 125 -16.46 2.68 -15.54
C ALA A 125 -16.39 2.38 -14.04
N GLY A 126 -16.04 3.37 -13.21
CA GLY A 126 -15.80 3.22 -11.78
C GLY A 126 -14.34 3.07 -11.39
N THR A 127 -13.41 3.29 -12.31
CA THR A 127 -11.97 3.21 -12.05
C THR A 127 -11.43 4.56 -11.59
N THR A 128 -10.37 4.54 -10.78
CA THR A 128 -9.67 5.76 -10.31
C THR A 128 -8.29 5.92 -10.93
N ASP A 129 -7.90 4.94 -11.74
CA ASP A 129 -6.60 4.83 -12.36
C ASP A 129 -6.77 4.89 -13.87
N PHE A 130 -5.71 5.24 -14.57
CA PHE A 130 -5.70 5.38 -16.02
C PHE A 130 -4.34 5.00 -16.60
N HIS A 131 -4.27 4.90 -17.92
CA HIS A 131 -3.08 4.44 -18.64
C HIS A 131 -2.52 5.51 -19.59
N GLY A 132 -1.22 5.43 -19.82
CA GLY A 132 -0.60 5.99 -21.01
C GLY A 132 -0.81 5.03 -22.18
N VAL A 133 -1.12 5.56 -23.36
CA VAL A 133 -1.27 4.81 -24.61
C VAL A 133 -0.09 5.12 -25.53
N PHE A 134 0.61 4.07 -25.97
CA PHE A 134 1.60 4.20 -27.05
C PHE A 134 0.85 4.26 -28.37
N LEU A 135 0.81 5.44 -28.98
CA LEU A 135 0.24 5.67 -30.30
C LEU A 135 1.30 5.52 -31.37
N VAL A 136 0.90 4.89 -32.47
CA VAL A 136 1.61 4.92 -33.76
C VAL A 136 0.64 5.33 -34.87
N ARG A 137 1.16 5.79 -36.00
CA ARG A 137 0.34 6.01 -37.19
C ARG A 137 -0.35 4.70 -37.61
N LYS A 138 -1.57 4.78 -38.12
CA LYS A 138 -2.33 3.58 -38.54
C LYS A 138 -1.58 2.78 -39.62
N SER A 139 -0.90 3.46 -40.53
CA SER A 139 -0.08 2.88 -41.60
C SER A 139 1.27 2.32 -41.11
N SER A 140 1.65 2.54 -39.86
CA SER A 140 2.94 2.12 -39.32
C SER A 140 3.06 0.59 -39.28
N PRO A 141 4.24 -0.01 -39.57
CA PRO A 141 4.41 -1.46 -39.56
C PRO A 141 4.51 -2.10 -38.16
N GLU A 142 4.76 -1.31 -37.10
CA GLU A 142 5.07 -1.76 -35.74
C GLU A 142 3.86 -2.43 -35.07
N LYS A 143 3.97 -3.68 -34.62
CA LYS A 143 2.83 -4.44 -34.06
C LYS A 143 2.86 -4.55 -32.55
N SER A 144 4.00 -4.29 -31.94
CA SER A 144 4.23 -4.36 -30.50
C SER A 144 5.22 -3.30 -30.04
N LEU A 145 5.31 -3.06 -28.73
CA LEU A 145 6.31 -2.15 -28.17
C LEU A 145 7.74 -2.55 -28.54
N ALA A 146 8.02 -3.85 -28.73
CA ALA A 146 9.32 -4.36 -29.14
C ALA A 146 9.79 -3.78 -30.48
N ASP A 147 8.85 -3.46 -31.37
CA ASP A 147 9.13 -2.90 -32.69
C ASP A 147 9.54 -1.41 -32.64
N LEU A 148 9.50 -0.78 -31.46
CA LEU A 148 9.98 0.59 -31.25
C LEU A 148 11.49 0.68 -31.02
N ALA A 149 12.23 -0.44 -31.08
CA ALA A 149 13.69 -0.44 -30.95
C ALA A 149 14.34 0.45 -32.03
N GLY A 150 15.22 1.36 -31.62
CA GLY A 150 15.90 2.32 -32.49
C GLY A 150 15.03 3.47 -33.02
N LYS A 151 13.72 3.45 -32.74
CA LYS A 151 12.74 4.45 -33.18
C LYS A 151 12.73 5.69 -32.28
N VAL A 152 12.15 6.79 -32.76
CA VAL A 152 11.93 8.01 -31.98
C VAL A 152 10.55 7.95 -31.33
N VAL A 153 10.52 7.97 -29.99
CA VAL A 153 9.30 7.96 -29.19
C VAL A 153 9.17 9.29 -28.46
N SER A 154 8.07 10.02 -28.71
CA SER A 154 7.72 11.22 -27.94
C SER A 154 7.01 10.83 -26.65
N LEU A 155 7.63 11.11 -25.52
CA LEU A 155 7.01 11.04 -24.21
C LEU A 155 6.29 12.35 -23.90
N GLY A 156 5.29 12.29 -23.02
CA GLY A 156 4.66 13.50 -22.50
C GLY A 156 5.54 14.27 -21.52
N PRO A 157 5.01 15.37 -20.95
CA PRO A 157 5.69 16.17 -19.93
C PRO A 157 6.18 15.36 -18.74
N VAL A 158 7.24 15.83 -18.05
CA VAL A 158 7.87 15.08 -16.94
C VAL A 158 6.97 14.92 -15.71
N GLU A 159 5.99 15.80 -15.57
CA GLU A 159 4.96 15.82 -14.54
C GLU A 159 3.82 14.81 -14.77
N ASP A 160 3.72 14.27 -15.99
CA ASP A 160 2.71 13.29 -16.38
C ASP A 160 3.23 11.86 -16.20
N GLU A 161 2.82 11.21 -15.11
CA GLU A 161 3.36 9.89 -14.73
C GLU A 161 3.12 8.82 -15.81
N GLU A 162 1.91 8.74 -16.36
CA GLU A 162 1.51 7.73 -17.33
C GLU A 162 2.21 7.90 -18.68
N SER A 163 2.43 9.14 -19.12
CA SER A 163 2.98 9.42 -20.45
C SER A 163 4.50 9.56 -20.44
N HIS A 164 5.10 9.67 -19.25
CA HIS A 164 6.52 9.86 -19.05
C HIS A 164 7.18 8.72 -18.29
N ALA A 165 6.96 8.62 -16.98
CA ALA A 165 7.69 7.68 -16.13
C ALA A 165 7.21 6.24 -16.34
N ALA A 166 5.89 6.02 -16.39
CA ALA A 166 5.29 4.73 -16.70
C ALA A 166 5.62 4.28 -18.12
N ALA A 167 5.63 5.21 -19.08
CA ALA A 167 6.07 4.94 -20.44
C ALA A 167 7.52 4.44 -20.50
N ARG A 168 8.45 5.08 -19.78
CA ARG A 168 9.84 4.62 -19.67
C ARG A 168 9.94 3.24 -19.04
N ARG A 169 9.14 2.96 -18.00
CA ARG A 169 9.10 1.63 -17.37
C ARG A 169 8.54 0.58 -18.32
N ALA A 170 7.50 0.88 -19.08
CA ALA A 170 6.94 -0.03 -20.09
C ALA A 170 7.97 -0.37 -21.19
N LEU A 171 8.69 0.63 -21.72
CA LEU A 171 9.77 0.41 -22.69
C LEU A 171 10.92 -0.42 -22.10
N SER A 172 11.33 -0.10 -20.87
CA SER A 172 12.38 -0.84 -20.16
C SER A 172 11.98 -2.28 -19.87
N ALA A 173 10.74 -2.52 -19.43
CA ALA A 173 10.21 -3.85 -19.17
C ALA A 173 10.12 -4.71 -20.44
N ALA A 174 9.83 -4.07 -21.57
CA ALA A 174 9.85 -4.68 -22.90
C ALA A 174 11.28 -4.81 -23.50
N LYS A 175 12.32 -4.35 -22.78
CA LYS A 175 13.73 -4.33 -23.23
C LYS A 175 13.93 -3.56 -24.55
N VAL A 176 13.23 -2.44 -24.69
CA VAL A 176 13.24 -1.61 -25.90
C VAL A 176 14.14 -0.41 -25.72
N GLU A 177 15.19 -0.34 -26.53
CA GLU A 177 16.05 0.84 -26.63
C GLU A 177 15.53 1.79 -27.72
N ALA A 178 14.68 2.75 -27.33
CA ALA A 178 14.16 3.80 -28.20
C ALA A 178 14.86 5.15 -27.94
N LYS A 179 14.89 6.02 -28.96
CA LYS A 179 15.32 7.42 -28.83
C LYS A 179 14.16 8.24 -28.27
N LEU A 180 14.34 8.86 -27.10
CA LEU A 180 13.24 9.53 -26.39
C LEU A 180 13.27 11.05 -26.59
N LYS A 181 12.15 11.62 -27.07
CA LYS A 181 11.89 13.07 -27.11
C LYS A 181 10.87 13.40 -26.02
N ILE A 182 11.02 14.54 -25.34
CA ILE A 182 10.07 14.98 -24.32
C ILE A 182 9.25 16.13 -24.91
N ALA A 183 7.93 15.96 -24.97
CA ALA A 183 7.02 17.00 -25.42
C ALA A 183 6.65 17.94 -24.27
N GLY A 184 6.42 19.21 -24.60
CA GLY A 184 5.94 20.21 -23.63
C GLY A 184 4.46 20.05 -23.24
N SER A 185 3.69 19.25 -24.00
CA SER A 185 2.31 18.89 -23.69
C SER A 185 1.94 17.57 -24.37
N LEU A 186 0.85 16.94 -23.92
CA LEU A 186 0.35 15.71 -24.53
C LEU A 186 -0.16 15.92 -25.96
N ASP A 187 -0.80 17.06 -26.22
CA ASP A 187 -1.22 17.48 -27.57
C ASP A 187 -0.02 17.61 -28.51
N ALA A 188 1.09 18.21 -28.03
CA ALA A 188 2.30 18.34 -28.82
C ALA A 188 2.95 16.99 -29.13
N ALA A 189 2.90 16.03 -28.20
CA ALA A 189 3.37 14.66 -28.44
C ALA A 189 2.55 13.99 -29.56
N ALA A 190 1.22 14.10 -29.51
CA ALA A 190 0.32 13.54 -30.52
C ALA A 190 0.48 14.21 -31.89
N LEU A 191 0.62 15.54 -31.94
CA LEU A 191 0.86 16.29 -33.18
C LEU A 191 2.20 15.92 -33.82
N ALA A 192 3.26 15.78 -33.03
CA ALA A 192 4.56 15.33 -33.55
C ALA A 192 4.47 13.94 -34.21
N LEU A 193 3.60 13.05 -33.71
CA LEU A 193 3.35 11.75 -34.36
C LEU A 193 2.57 11.91 -35.67
N HIS A 194 1.56 12.77 -35.68
CA HIS A 194 0.74 13.08 -36.86
C HIS A 194 1.59 13.65 -38.00
N ASP A 195 2.44 14.63 -37.69
CA ASP A 195 3.31 15.33 -38.63
C ASP A 195 4.51 14.49 -39.10
N GLY A 196 4.69 13.29 -38.54
CA GLY A 196 5.78 12.39 -38.92
C GLY A 196 7.13 12.69 -38.26
N GLU A 197 7.19 13.60 -37.28
CA GLU A 197 8.43 13.93 -36.56
C GLU A 197 8.92 12.81 -35.65
N VAL A 198 8.00 11.97 -35.18
CA VAL A 198 8.29 10.80 -34.33
C VAL A 198 7.60 9.56 -34.86
N ASP A 199 8.11 8.39 -34.48
CA ASP A 199 7.55 7.08 -34.85
C ASP A 199 6.39 6.68 -33.94
N ALA A 200 6.47 7.05 -32.66
CA ALA A 200 5.43 6.83 -31.67
C ALA A 200 5.30 8.02 -30.72
N ALA A 201 4.11 8.20 -30.13
CA ALA A 201 3.86 9.16 -29.07
C ALA A 201 3.12 8.49 -27.91
N VAL A 202 3.41 8.91 -26.68
CA VAL A 202 2.70 8.44 -25.50
C VAL A 202 1.84 9.56 -24.94
N VAL A 203 0.54 9.31 -24.83
CA VAL A 203 -0.45 10.26 -24.29
C VAL A 203 -1.40 9.57 -23.32
N SER A 204 -2.22 10.32 -22.58
CA SER A 204 -3.29 9.73 -21.77
C SER A 204 -4.32 9.00 -22.63
N ASP A 205 -4.84 7.87 -22.15
CA ASP A 205 -5.84 7.04 -22.85
C ASP A 205 -7.13 7.76 -23.28
N PHE A 206 -7.57 8.78 -22.54
CA PHE A 206 -8.74 9.59 -22.88
C PHE A 206 -8.49 10.58 -24.03
N LEU A 207 -7.23 10.87 -24.36
CA LEU A 207 -6.86 11.98 -25.23
C LEU A 207 -7.08 11.73 -26.73
N PRO A 208 -6.79 10.56 -27.31
CA PRO A 208 -6.97 10.31 -28.75
C PRO A 208 -8.37 10.69 -29.30
N PRO A 209 -9.49 10.26 -28.69
CA PRO A 209 -10.81 10.64 -29.21
C PRO A 209 -11.10 12.14 -29.11
N LEU A 210 -10.53 12.84 -28.11
CA LEU A 210 -10.66 14.29 -27.98
C LEU A 210 -9.89 15.03 -29.07
N LEU A 211 -8.68 14.58 -29.40
CA LEU A 211 -7.86 15.16 -30.46
C LEU A 211 -8.48 14.95 -31.84
N GLU A 212 -9.08 13.78 -32.10
CA GLU A 212 -9.84 13.53 -33.31
C GLU A 212 -11.08 14.45 -33.41
N GLY A 213 -11.81 14.62 -32.31
CA GLY A 213 -13.00 15.45 -32.29
C GLY A 213 -12.75 16.94 -32.51
N CYS A 214 -11.56 17.45 -32.14
CA CYS A 214 -11.17 18.83 -32.38
C CYS A 214 -10.38 19.05 -33.68
N GLY A 215 -10.21 18.00 -34.49
CA GLY A 215 -9.50 18.06 -35.78
C GLY A 215 -7.98 18.23 -35.66
N LYS A 216 -7.41 18.03 -34.46
CA LYS A 216 -5.94 17.99 -34.27
C LYS A 216 -5.32 16.66 -34.73
N LEU A 217 -6.13 15.60 -34.76
CA LEU A 217 -5.77 14.33 -35.38
C LEU A 217 -6.84 13.95 -36.41
N ASP A 218 -6.41 13.44 -37.56
CA ASP A 218 -7.32 12.84 -38.53
C ASP A 218 -7.98 11.58 -37.93
N ARG A 219 -9.29 11.43 -38.13
CA ARG A 219 -10.06 10.31 -37.55
C ARG A 219 -9.51 8.96 -38.01
N GLY A 220 -9.10 8.12 -37.05
CA GLY A 220 -8.51 6.82 -37.31
C GLY A 220 -7.13 6.88 -37.96
N SER A 221 -6.42 8.01 -37.88
CA SER A 221 -5.04 8.14 -38.38
C SER A 221 -3.99 7.49 -37.48
N VAL A 222 -4.35 7.17 -36.23
CA VAL A 222 -3.48 6.53 -35.24
C VAL A 222 -4.09 5.22 -34.75
N ARG A 223 -3.25 4.37 -34.16
CA ARG A 223 -3.66 3.16 -33.44
C ARG A 223 -2.81 2.95 -32.20
N VAL A 224 -3.38 2.27 -31.20
CA VAL A 224 -2.70 1.93 -29.95
C VAL A 224 -1.83 0.69 -30.15
N LEU A 225 -0.56 0.80 -29.77
CA LEU A 225 0.46 -0.25 -29.82
C LEU A 225 0.62 -0.98 -28.48
N GLY A 226 0.33 -0.29 -27.38
CA GLY A 226 0.44 -0.82 -26.03
C GLY A 226 -0.02 0.19 -24.99
N LEU A 227 -0.19 -0.29 -23.75
CA LEU A 227 -0.56 0.50 -22.59
C LEU A 227 0.60 0.50 -21.60
N THR A 228 0.73 1.57 -20.82
CA THR A 228 1.53 1.54 -19.60
C THR A 228 0.81 0.78 -18.49
N GLU A 229 1.47 0.52 -17.38
CA GLU A 229 0.78 0.18 -16.14
C GLU A 229 -0.20 1.29 -15.72
N PRO A 230 -1.28 0.96 -14.99
CA PRO A 230 -2.23 1.95 -14.52
C PRO A 230 -1.59 2.82 -13.43
N VAL A 231 -1.91 4.10 -13.44
CA VAL A 231 -1.47 5.07 -12.44
C VAL A 231 -2.66 5.89 -11.91
N PRO A 232 -2.62 6.43 -10.68
CA PRO A 232 -3.73 7.21 -10.15
C PRO A 232 -4.05 8.43 -11.02
N PHE A 233 -5.33 8.66 -11.31
CA PHE A 233 -5.78 9.77 -12.16
C PHE A 233 -6.18 11.01 -11.35
N ILE A 234 -7.48 11.34 -11.28
CA ILE A 234 -7.97 12.55 -10.63
C ILE A 234 -8.19 12.33 -9.13
N ARG A 235 -7.57 13.20 -8.32
CA ARG A 235 -7.74 13.22 -6.87
C ARG A 235 -8.05 14.60 -6.33
N ALA A 236 -8.75 14.62 -5.21
CA ALA A 236 -8.94 15.80 -4.38
C ALA A 236 -7.89 15.83 -3.27
N PHE A 237 -7.25 16.98 -3.04
CA PHE A 237 -6.20 17.19 -2.06
C PHE A 237 -6.53 18.36 -1.13
N ALA A 238 -6.42 18.15 0.18
CA ALA A 238 -6.36 19.22 1.16
C ALA A 238 -4.94 19.82 1.22
N THR A 239 -4.85 21.13 1.46
CA THR A 239 -3.58 21.79 1.74
C THR A 239 -3.36 21.99 3.25
N SER A 240 -2.27 22.66 3.61
CA SER A 240 -2.02 23.15 4.98
C SER A 240 -3.05 24.20 5.45
N ALA A 241 -3.82 24.82 4.55
CA ALA A 241 -4.87 25.78 4.91
C ALA A 241 -6.16 25.11 5.41
N VAL A 242 -6.21 23.77 5.42
CA VAL A 242 -7.37 22.99 5.87
C VAL A 242 -7.04 22.27 7.17
N ASP A 243 -7.72 22.67 8.25
CA ASP A 243 -7.68 21.96 9.53
C ASP A 243 -8.51 20.66 9.49
N ALA A 244 -8.38 19.83 10.54
CA ALA A 244 -9.04 18.53 10.62
C ALA A 244 -10.58 18.61 10.56
N ALA A 245 -11.18 19.63 11.17
CA ALA A 245 -12.63 19.78 11.21
C ALA A 245 -13.19 20.20 9.84
N LEU A 246 -12.48 21.06 9.12
CA LEU A 246 -12.82 21.46 7.76
C LEU A 246 -12.57 20.31 6.78
N GLU A 247 -11.49 19.55 6.95
CA GLU A 247 -11.17 18.37 6.15
C GLU A 247 -12.29 17.32 6.22
N GLU A 248 -12.81 17.04 7.41
CA GLU A 248 -13.92 16.09 7.59
C GLU A 248 -15.18 16.56 6.84
N LYS A 249 -15.48 17.86 6.89
CA LYS A 249 -16.61 18.44 6.13
C LYS A 249 -16.41 18.32 4.63
N ILE A 250 -15.21 18.62 4.13
CA ILE A 250 -14.87 18.47 2.71
C ILE A 250 -14.99 17.00 2.29
N ALA A 251 -14.39 16.08 3.06
CA ALA A 251 -14.43 14.65 2.77
C ALA A 251 -15.86 14.10 2.74
N ARG A 252 -16.71 14.48 3.70
CA ARG A 252 -18.15 14.14 3.67
C ARG A 252 -18.85 14.70 2.43
N GLY A 253 -18.57 15.95 2.08
CA GLY A 253 -19.14 16.58 0.89
C GLY A 253 -18.73 15.85 -0.40
N LEU A 254 -17.45 15.50 -0.54
CA LEU A 254 -16.95 14.71 -1.66
C LEU A 254 -17.61 13.33 -1.73
N ALA A 255 -17.68 12.59 -0.60
CA ALA A 255 -18.31 11.28 -0.55
C ALA A 255 -19.81 11.33 -0.90
N ALA A 256 -20.51 12.39 -0.49
CA ALA A 256 -21.94 12.58 -0.76
C ALA A 256 -22.27 12.80 -2.25
N VAL A 257 -21.28 13.05 -3.11
CA VAL A 257 -21.48 13.12 -4.58
C VAL A 257 -22.13 11.83 -5.12
N SER A 258 -21.77 10.67 -4.55
CA SER A 258 -22.34 9.36 -4.88
C SER A 258 -23.87 9.28 -4.78
N THR A 259 -24.48 10.15 -3.97
CA THR A 259 -25.93 10.16 -3.73
C THR A 259 -26.72 11.04 -4.71
N SER A 260 -26.02 11.77 -5.60
CA SER A 260 -26.63 12.75 -6.51
C SER A 260 -26.40 12.35 -7.97
N PRO A 261 -27.41 11.75 -8.65
CA PRO A 261 -27.30 11.39 -10.06
C PRO A 261 -26.91 12.59 -10.95
N LYS A 262 -27.39 13.79 -10.60
CA LYS A 262 -27.03 15.02 -11.31
C LYS A 262 -25.54 15.35 -11.19
N LEU A 263 -24.95 15.20 -10.00
CA LEU A 263 -23.51 15.44 -9.81
C LEU A 263 -22.66 14.35 -10.44
N LEU A 264 -23.09 13.09 -10.38
CA LEU A 264 -22.43 11.97 -11.06
C LEU A 264 -22.36 12.19 -12.57
N ALA A 265 -23.48 12.57 -13.19
CA ALA A 265 -23.52 12.93 -14.60
C ALA A 265 -22.63 14.15 -14.91
N ALA A 266 -22.68 15.17 -14.06
CA ALA A 266 -21.92 16.40 -14.22
C ALA A 266 -20.40 16.22 -14.07
N LEU A 267 -19.95 15.23 -13.30
CA LEU A 267 -18.54 14.88 -13.11
C LEU A 267 -18.08 13.71 -13.98
N GLU A 268 -18.95 13.21 -14.86
CA GLU A 268 -18.68 12.05 -15.72
C GLU A 268 -18.16 10.84 -14.94
N SER A 269 -18.83 10.56 -13.82
CA SER A 269 -18.35 9.66 -12.79
C SER A 269 -19.41 8.64 -12.43
N LYS A 270 -19.01 7.37 -12.26
CA LYS A 270 -19.92 6.29 -11.85
C LYS A 270 -20.32 6.40 -10.38
N ALA A 271 -19.35 6.68 -9.51
CA ALA A 271 -19.53 6.68 -8.06
C ALA A 271 -19.13 8.00 -7.40
N GLY A 272 -18.70 9.00 -8.17
CA GLY A 272 -18.20 10.26 -7.64
C GLY A 272 -16.82 10.07 -7.01
N PHE A 273 -16.58 10.76 -5.90
CA PHE A 273 -15.35 10.65 -5.14
C PHE A 273 -15.40 9.47 -4.18
N VAL A 274 -14.53 8.49 -4.38
CA VAL A 274 -14.30 7.36 -3.47
C VAL A 274 -13.21 7.71 -2.47
N SER A 275 -13.40 7.31 -1.22
CA SER A 275 -12.48 7.64 -0.13
C SER A 275 -11.12 6.99 -0.38
N LEU A 276 -10.05 7.76 -0.24
CA LEU A 276 -8.71 7.16 -0.20
C LEU A 276 -8.45 6.39 1.10
N ARG A 277 -9.37 6.47 2.09
CA ARG A 277 -9.38 5.53 3.22
C ARG A 277 -9.67 4.09 2.78
N GLU A 278 -10.16 3.88 1.55
CA GLU A 278 -10.23 2.56 0.90
C GLU A 278 -8.91 2.16 0.21
N GLN A 279 -7.89 3.04 0.17
CA GLN A 279 -6.51 2.66 -0.13
C GLN A 279 -5.75 2.19 1.13
N GLY A 280 -6.47 1.78 2.17
CA GLY A 280 -5.93 0.88 3.19
C GLY A 280 -5.71 -0.51 2.58
N ILE A 281 -4.90 -1.35 3.24
CA ILE A 281 -4.88 -2.77 2.87
C ILE A 281 -6.26 -3.34 3.17
N THR A 282 -7.04 -3.63 2.13
CA THR A 282 -8.36 -4.27 2.26
C THR A 282 -8.22 -5.72 2.71
N ALA A 283 -7.04 -6.32 2.49
CA ALA A 283 -6.74 -7.68 2.88
C ALA A 283 -5.23 -7.94 3.07
N TRP A 284 -4.87 -8.55 4.19
CA TRP A 284 -3.53 -9.03 4.54
C TRP A 284 -3.53 -10.55 4.41
N THR A 285 -3.47 -11.02 3.16
CA THR A 285 -3.78 -12.41 2.78
C THR A 285 -2.57 -13.33 2.68
N ASP A 286 -1.37 -12.85 2.99
CA ASP A 286 -0.13 -13.60 2.83
C ASP A 286 0.82 -13.27 3.99
N TRP A 287 1.89 -14.06 4.14
CA TRP A 287 3.00 -13.79 5.05
C TRP A 287 3.48 -12.35 4.93
N ARG A 288 3.47 -11.58 6.03
CA ARG A 288 3.84 -10.14 6.02
C ARG A 288 3.04 -9.29 5.01
N GLY A 289 1.84 -9.72 4.65
CA GLY A 289 0.90 -8.97 3.83
C GLY A 289 1.24 -8.97 2.33
N PRO A 290 0.64 -8.03 1.57
CA PRO A 290 0.80 -7.97 0.11
C PRO A 290 2.27 -7.99 -0.34
N GLY A 291 2.61 -8.97 -1.19
CA GLY A 291 3.97 -9.16 -1.71
C GLY A 291 5.02 -9.51 -0.67
N ARG A 292 4.62 -9.94 0.54
CA ARG A 292 5.50 -10.33 1.66
C ARG A 292 6.45 -9.26 2.16
N LYS A 293 6.07 -7.99 1.98
CA LYS A 293 6.93 -6.82 2.24
C LYS A 293 6.94 -6.33 3.68
N GLY A 294 5.92 -6.67 4.48
CA GLY A 294 5.73 -6.06 5.79
C GLY A 294 5.48 -4.56 5.67
N PHE A 295 4.69 -4.14 4.68
CA PHE A 295 4.41 -2.75 4.38
C PHE A 295 2.91 -2.49 4.32
N VAL A 296 2.46 -1.40 4.95
CA VAL A 296 1.11 -0.87 4.82
C VAL A 296 1.17 0.49 4.11
N PRO A 297 0.21 0.81 3.22
CA PRO A 297 0.19 2.08 2.49
C PRO A 297 -0.02 3.28 3.41
N GLN A 298 -0.57 3.06 4.60
CA GLN A 298 -0.79 4.09 5.60
C GLN A 298 -0.70 3.51 7.01
N LEU A 299 0.10 4.15 7.85
CA LEU A 299 0.03 4.04 9.31
C LEU A 299 -0.58 5.33 9.87
N PRO A 300 -1.25 5.30 11.03
CA PRO A 300 -1.74 6.51 11.67
C PRO A 300 -0.57 7.44 12.04
N ARG A 301 -0.83 8.75 12.12
CA ARG A 301 0.19 9.73 12.56
C ARG A 301 0.68 9.44 13.97
N GLN A 302 -0.25 9.02 14.84
CA GLN A 302 -0.10 8.65 16.24
C GLN A 302 -1.10 7.52 16.53
N LEU A 303 -0.73 6.52 17.32
CA LEU A 303 -1.68 5.50 17.76
C LEU A 303 -2.68 6.13 18.74
N PRO A 304 -3.97 5.75 18.71
CA PRO A 304 -4.95 6.24 19.67
C PRO A 304 -4.50 5.88 21.09
N ALA A 305 -4.57 6.84 22.02
CA ALA A 305 -4.16 6.61 23.41
C ALA A 305 -4.96 5.46 24.06
N ASN A 306 -6.22 5.32 23.67
CA ASN A 306 -7.11 4.22 24.04
C ASN A 306 -7.64 3.56 22.76
N PRO A 307 -6.92 2.60 22.15
CA PRO A 307 -7.38 1.95 20.93
C PRO A 307 -8.72 1.26 21.18
N LYS A 308 -9.70 1.52 20.30
CA LYS A 308 -11.00 0.85 20.39
C LYS A 308 -10.82 -0.64 20.11
N ARG A 309 -11.04 -1.47 21.13
CA ARG A 309 -11.21 -2.92 20.99
C ARG A 309 -12.55 -3.17 20.32
N LEU A 310 -12.52 -3.72 19.10
CA LEU A 310 -13.75 -4.02 18.35
C LEU A 310 -14.34 -5.35 18.80
N TRP A 311 -13.49 -6.36 18.94
CA TRP A 311 -13.82 -7.69 19.46
C TRP A 311 -12.54 -8.44 19.84
N SER A 312 -12.67 -9.52 20.61
CA SER A 312 -11.63 -10.53 20.77
C SER A 312 -12.20 -11.94 20.68
N ALA A 313 -11.36 -12.90 20.31
CA ALA A 313 -11.70 -14.32 20.21
C ALA A 313 -10.70 -15.16 21.01
N ALA A 314 -11.19 -16.15 21.74
CA ALA A 314 -10.35 -17.05 22.52
C ALA A 314 -9.55 -18.00 21.62
N LEU A 315 -8.28 -18.19 21.93
CA LEU A 315 -7.37 -19.16 21.31
C LEU A 315 -6.87 -20.15 22.36
N THR A 316 -6.31 -21.28 21.91
CA THR A 316 -5.93 -22.38 22.82
C THR A 316 -4.44 -22.68 22.84
N GLY A 317 -3.67 -22.32 21.81
CA GLY A 317 -2.28 -22.72 21.63
C GLY A 317 -1.27 -21.58 21.40
N PRO A 318 0.04 -21.90 21.40
CA PRO A 318 1.13 -20.95 21.23
C PRO A 318 0.98 -20.02 20.01
N ALA A 319 1.43 -18.77 20.15
CA ALA A 319 1.31 -17.74 19.11
C ALA A 319 2.50 -17.75 18.13
N MET A 320 2.62 -18.83 17.36
CA MET A 320 3.71 -19.03 16.39
C MET A 320 3.47 -18.31 15.05
N ALA A 321 2.30 -18.52 14.43
CA ALA A 321 1.94 -17.92 13.14
C ALA A 321 1.00 -16.72 13.28
N GLY A 322 1.20 -15.71 12.43
CA GLY A 322 0.26 -14.60 12.27
C GLY A 322 -1.09 -15.01 11.67
N PRO A 323 -2.16 -14.22 11.89
CA PRO A 323 -3.38 -14.38 11.13
C PRO A 323 -3.23 -13.87 9.69
N ALA A 324 -4.14 -14.30 8.81
CA ALA A 324 -4.43 -13.65 7.54
C ALA A 324 -5.81 -13.00 7.61
N ALA A 325 -6.00 -11.84 6.98
CA ALA A 325 -7.24 -11.09 7.10
C ALA A 325 -7.72 -10.53 5.77
N THR A 326 -9.04 -10.41 5.63
CA THR A 326 -9.75 -9.67 4.58
C THR A 326 -10.79 -8.77 5.27
N SER A 327 -11.57 -8.00 4.50
CA SER A 327 -12.70 -7.26 5.05
C SER A 327 -13.80 -8.14 5.66
N GLN A 328 -13.84 -9.44 5.33
CA GLN A 328 -14.90 -10.37 5.75
C GLN A 328 -14.41 -11.50 6.67
N PHE A 329 -13.19 -11.99 6.45
CA PHE A 329 -12.65 -13.19 7.08
C PHE A 329 -11.31 -12.89 7.77
N VAL A 330 -11.10 -13.47 8.94
CA VAL A 330 -9.80 -13.52 9.64
C VAL A 330 -9.48 -14.98 9.92
N ILE A 331 -8.36 -15.48 9.42
CA ILE A 331 -7.94 -16.87 9.59
C ILE A 331 -6.72 -16.90 10.49
N VAL A 332 -6.81 -17.66 11.57
CA VAL A 332 -5.76 -17.76 12.57
C VAL A 332 -5.40 -19.23 12.84
N PRO A 333 -4.11 -19.60 12.78
CA PRO A 333 -3.68 -20.92 13.21
C PRO A 333 -3.70 -21.04 14.74
N ASP A 334 -4.08 -22.18 15.26
CA ASP A 334 -4.23 -22.46 16.67
C ASP A 334 -3.90 -23.93 16.93
N LYS A 335 -3.86 -24.34 18.20
CA LYS A 335 -3.58 -25.72 18.61
C LYS A 335 -4.50 -26.06 19.77
N THR A 336 -5.01 -27.29 19.83
CA THR A 336 -5.78 -27.72 21.01
C THR A 336 -4.95 -27.62 22.28
N ALA A 337 -5.63 -27.44 23.42
CA ALA A 337 -4.96 -27.21 24.70
C ALA A 337 -4.09 -28.39 25.17
N ASP A 338 -4.37 -29.60 24.71
CA ASP A 338 -3.61 -30.83 24.93
C ASP A 338 -2.47 -31.03 23.90
N ALA A 339 -2.28 -30.07 22.99
CA ALA A 339 -1.29 -30.08 21.91
C ALA A 339 -1.39 -31.28 20.93
N THR A 340 -2.52 -32.00 20.89
CA THR A 340 -2.68 -33.19 20.05
C THR A 340 -3.23 -32.90 18.64
N ARG A 341 -3.85 -31.73 18.42
CA ARG A 341 -4.53 -31.38 17.16
C ARG A 341 -4.22 -29.95 16.74
N ASP A 342 -3.97 -29.78 15.45
CA ASP A 342 -3.88 -28.45 14.83
C ASP A 342 -5.28 -27.91 14.54
N LEU A 343 -5.44 -26.60 14.71
CA LEU A 343 -6.68 -25.87 14.45
C LEU A 343 -6.39 -24.71 13.49
N PHE A 344 -7.22 -24.51 12.48
CA PHE A 344 -7.26 -23.27 11.72
C PHE A 344 -8.67 -22.71 11.80
N ARG A 345 -8.80 -21.59 12.51
CA ARG A 345 -10.10 -20.95 12.75
C ARG A 345 -10.29 -19.84 11.74
N CYS A 346 -11.44 -19.82 11.08
CA CYS A 346 -11.89 -18.66 10.32
C CYS A 346 -12.97 -17.93 11.11
N LEU A 347 -12.72 -16.66 11.35
CA LEU A 347 -13.57 -15.78 12.11
C LEU A 347 -14.15 -14.70 11.18
N SER A 348 -15.35 -14.25 11.50
CA SER A 348 -15.94 -13.06 10.93
C SER A 348 -15.08 -11.85 11.30
N ALA A 349 -14.62 -11.10 10.29
CA ALA A 349 -13.85 -9.89 10.53
C ALA A 349 -14.67 -8.82 11.28
N ALA A 350 -16.01 -8.85 11.15
CA ALA A 350 -16.90 -7.86 11.73
C ALA A 350 -17.08 -8.01 13.24
N ASP A 351 -17.21 -9.23 13.74
CA ASP A 351 -17.58 -9.51 15.13
C ASP A 351 -16.78 -10.63 15.81
N GLY A 352 -15.78 -11.21 15.13
CA GLY A 352 -14.87 -12.21 15.70
C GLY A 352 -15.48 -13.59 15.88
N LYS A 353 -16.73 -13.83 15.46
CA LYS A 353 -17.37 -15.14 15.58
C LYS A 353 -16.75 -16.16 14.65
N GLU A 354 -16.54 -17.38 15.14
CA GLU A 354 -16.07 -18.50 14.33
C GLU A 354 -17.12 -18.85 13.27
N LEU A 355 -16.71 -18.78 11.99
CA LEU A 355 -17.51 -19.14 10.82
C LEU A 355 -17.31 -20.60 10.46
N TRP A 356 -16.05 -21.05 10.50
CA TRP A 356 -15.66 -22.44 10.33
C TRP A 356 -14.31 -22.69 10.98
N ARG A 357 -13.98 -23.95 11.23
CA ARG A 357 -12.63 -24.38 11.61
C ARG A 357 -12.23 -25.66 10.88
N LEU A 358 -10.95 -25.74 10.53
CA LEU A 358 -10.30 -27.00 10.13
C LEU A 358 -9.57 -27.56 11.35
N GLU A 359 -9.71 -28.86 11.59
CA GLU A 359 -9.14 -29.53 12.75
C GLU A 359 -8.65 -30.93 12.36
N TYR A 360 -7.40 -31.26 12.67
CA TYR A 360 -6.80 -32.57 12.36
C TYR A 360 -5.75 -32.97 13.40
N ALA A 361 -5.48 -34.28 13.49
CA ALA A 361 -4.49 -34.83 14.42
C ALA A 361 -3.07 -34.38 14.02
N ALA A 362 -2.34 -33.84 14.98
CA ALA A 362 -0.95 -33.42 14.83
C ALA A 362 -0.23 -33.56 16.19
N PRO A 363 -0.15 -34.78 16.76
CA PRO A 363 0.20 -34.98 18.15
C PRO A 363 1.71 -34.99 18.41
N ASP A 364 2.52 -35.14 17.37
CA ASP A 364 3.96 -35.31 17.55
C ASP A 364 4.63 -34.06 18.09
N GLU A 365 5.65 -34.27 18.93
CA GLU A 365 6.45 -33.22 19.54
C GLU A 365 7.52 -32.69 18.58
N LEU A 366 7.87 -31.42 18.77
CA LEU A 366 8.96 -30.73 18.08
C LEU A 366 9.73 -29.92 19.12
N ASP A 367 10.97 -29.55 18.79
CA ASP A 367 11.69 -28.59 19.61
C ASP A 367 10.94 -27.24 19.60
N TYR A 368 10.87 -26.60 20.77
CA TYR A 368 10.08 -25.40 21.07
C TYR A 368 8.54 -25.61 21.11
N SER A 369 7.90 -25.91 19.98
CA SER A 369 6.44 -26.10 19.90
C SER A 369 6.01 -26.77 18.60
N ASN A 370 5.03 -27.67 18.69
CA ASN A 370 4.38 -28.28 17.53
C ASN A 370 3.20 -27.48 16.96
N ALA A 371 2.99 -26.23 17.39
CA ALA A 371 1.93 -25.37 16.89
C ALA A 371 2.19 -24.89 15.45
N PRO A 372 1.14 -24.75 14.60
CA PRO A 372 1.29 -24.22 13.26
C PRO A 372 2.01 -22.87 13.24
N ARG A 373 3.08 -22.80 12.44
CA ARG A 373 3.99 -21.63 12.40
C ARG A 373 4.14 -20.99 11.02
N ALA A 374 3.40 -21.49 10.04
CA ALA A 374 3.21 -20.86 8.74
C ALA A 374 1.94 -20.01 8.73
N THR A 375 2.04 -18.75 8.27
CA THR A 375 0.87 -17.86 8.13
C THR A 375 -0.07 -18.39 7.04
N PRO A 376 -1.39 -18.43 7.27
CA PRO A 376 -2.37 -18.80 6.24
C PRO A 376 -2.24 -17.92 4.99
N VAL A 377 -2.43 -18.51 3.81
CA VAL A 377 -2.41 -17.76 2.55
C VAL A 377 -3.77 -17.82 1.87
N ILE A 378 -4.39 -16.66 1.63
CA ILE A 378 -5.71 -16.53 0.99
C ILE A 378 -5.50 -16.04 -0.45
N HIS A 379 -6.04 -16.77 -1.42
CA HIS A 379 -5.99 -16.38 -2.83
C HIS A 379 -7.15 -16.99 -3.63
N ASP A 380 -7.86 -16.17 -4.39
CA ASP A 380 -8.98 -16.59 -5.27
C ASP A 380 -10.02 -17.51 -4.61
N GLY A 381 -10.46 -17.14 -3.40
CA GLY A 381 -11.47 -17.91 -2.66
C GLY A 381 -10.96 -19.25 -2.11
N LEU A 382 -9.66 -19.54 -2.22
CA LEU A 382 -8.98 -20.66 -1.59
C LEU A 382 -8.08 -20.18 -0.45
N VAL A 383 -7.82 -21.06 0.50
CA VAL A 383 -6.90 -20.83 1.61
C VAL A 383 -5.94 -22.00 1.73
N TYR A 384 -4.64 -21.72 1.82
CA TYR A 384 -3.58 -22.70 2.02
C TYR A 384 -3.11 -22.65 3.47
N LEU A 385 -3.22 -23.79 4.15
CA LEU A 385 -3.03 -23.94 5.58
C LEU A 385 -1.97 -25.01 5.83
N GLN A 386 -0.82 -24.60 6.37
CA GLN A 386 0.31 -25.48 6.65
C GLN A 386 0.57 -25.63 8.15
N GLY A 387 0.54 -26.86 8.64
CA GLY A 387 0.89 -27.22 10.01
C GLY A 387 2.40 -27.45 10.18
N ALA A 388 2.88 -27.39 11.42
CA ALA A 388 4.31 -27.58 11.71
C ALA A 388 4.79 -29.02 11.42
N LEU A 389 3.89 -30.00 11.48
CA LEU A 389 4.18 -31.40 11.17
C LEU A 389 4.07 -31.73 9.66
N GLY A 390 4.04 -30.73 8.78
CA GLY A 390 4.10 -30.94 7.32
C GLY A 390 2.74 -31.14 6.65
N HIS A 391 1.63 -31.09 7.40
CA HIS A 391 0.29 -31.12 6.83
C HIS A 391 0.04 -29.86 5.99
N LEU A 392 -0.43 -30.01 4.76
CA LEU A 392 -0.83 -28.90 3.89
C LEU A 392 -2.26 -29.12 3.38
N HIS A 393 -3.14 -28.19 3.69
CA HIS A 393 -4.54 -28.22 3.26
C HIS A 393 -4.86 -27.03 2.39
N CYS A 394 -5.58 -27.27 1.30
CA CYS A 394 -6.31 -26.25 0.59
C CYS A 394 -7.79 -26.35 0.94
N VAL A 395 -8.37 -25.25 1.41
CA VAL A 395 -9.79 -25.18 1.77
C VAL A 395 -10.48 -24.04 1.03
N ALA A 396 -11.78 -24.19 0.79
CA ALA A 396 -12.60 -23.09 0.28
C ALA A 396 -12.81 -22.02 1.37
N LEU A 397 -12.42 -20.77 1.10
CA LEU A 397 -12.46 -19.65 2.05
C LEU A 397 -13.84 -19.46 2.70
N ALA A 398 -14.91 -19.62 1.91
CA ALA A 398 -16.27 -19.38 2.38
C ALA A 398 -16.78 -20.43 3.38
N THR A 399 -16.24 -21.65 3.36
CA THR A 399 -16.84 -22.80 4.08
C THR A 399 -15.86 -23.61 4.91
N GLY A 400 -14.56 -23.46 4.70
CA GLY A 400 -13.54 -24.32 5.30
C GLY A 400 -13.49 -25.75 4.73
N LYS A 401 -14.32 -26.07 3.73
CA LYS A 401 -14.32 -27.40 3.10
C LYS A 401 -12.98 -27.66 2.42
N VAL A 402 -12.36 -28.79 2.74
CA VAL A 402 -11.13 -29.26 2.09
C VAL A 402 -11.37 -29.50 0.61
N VAL A 403 -10.56 -28.83 -0.23
CA VAL A 403 -10.51 -29.01 -1.68
C VAL A 403 -9.49 -30.10 -2.02
N TRP A 404 -8.29 -30.01 -1.44
CA TRP A 404 -7.26 -31.04 -1.52
C TRP A 404 -6.35 -30.96 -0.28
N LYS A 405 -5.60 -32.04 -0.04
CA LYS A 405 -4.60 -32.14 1.02
C LYS A 405 -3.32 -32.78 0.47
N ALA A 406 -2.20 -32.41 1.07
CA ALA A 406 -0.87 -32.98 0.84
C ALA A 406 -0.13 -33.04 2.18
N HIS A 407 0.98 -33.77 2.21
CA HIS A 407 1.84 -33.88 3.38
C HIS A 407 3.31 -33.77 2.98
N LEU A 408 3.96 -32.66 3.36
CA LEU A 408 5.33 -32.33 2.94
C LEU A 408 6.33 -33.44 3.27
N PHE A 409 6.21 -34.06 4.44
CA PHE A 409 7.20 -35.05 4.88
C PHE A 409 6.97 -36.42 4.24
N ASP A 410 5.78 -36.97 4.38
CA ASP A 410 5.37 -38.24 3.79
C ASP A 410 5.41 -38.26 2.25
N ASP A 411 4.80 -37.28 1.57
CA ASP A 411 4.67 -37.29 0.10
C ASP A 411 6.03 -37.18 -0.59
N PHE A 412 6.97 -36.46 0.01
CA PHE A 412 8.32 -36.24 -0.54
C PHE A 412 9.41 -37.04 0.18
N ARG A 413 9.03 -37.90 1.14
CA ARG A 413 9.91 -38.81 1.90
C ARG A 413 11.10 -38.11 2.56
N VAL A 414 10.82 -37.06 3.30
CA VAL A 414 11.84 -36.31 4.06
C VAL A 414 11.67 -36.50 5.56
N PRO A 415 12.76 -36.46 6.34
CA PRO A 415 12.65 -36.41 7.80
C PRO A 415 11.98 -35.11 8.24
N ARG A 416 11.37 -35.15 9.42
CA ARG A 416 10.82 -33.96 10.08
C ARG A 416 11.94 -32.96 10.39
N LEU A 417 11.61 -31.68 10.29
CA LEU A 417 12.50 -30.59 10.70
C LEU A 417 12.50 -30.43 12.22
N THR A 418 13.64 -30.08 12.80
CA THR A 418 13.82 -29.88 14.25
C THR A 418 12.77 -28.95 14.85
N TRP A 419 12.49 -27.81 14.19
CA TRP A 419 11.51 -26.81 14.64
C TRP A 419 10.21 -26.81 13.81
N GLY A 420 9.98 -27.86 13.01
CA GLY A 420 8.81 -28.00 12.16
C GLY A 420 8.78 -27.14 10.89
N ALA A 421 7.86 -27.45 10.00
CA ALA A 421 7.65 -26.73 8.74
C ALA A 421 7.13 -25.30 9.01
N ALA A 422 7.96 -24.29 8.70
CA ALA A 422 7.65 -22.88 8.95
C ALA A 422 7.37 -22.06 7.69
N VAL A 423 7.85 -22.49 6.52
CA VAL A 423 7.78 -21.73 5.27
C VAL A 423 6.32 -21.59 4.81
N PRO A 424 5.73 -20.38 4.81
CA PRO A 424 4.38 -20.18 4.29
C PRO A 424 4.37 -20.43 2.78
N PRO A 425 3.45 -21.29 2.26
CA PRO A 425 3.35 -21.57 0.82
C PRO A 425 3.24 -20.28 0.00
N LEU A 426 3.99 -20.14 -1.08
CA LEU A 426 3.96 -18.94 -1.92
C LEU A 426 3.03 -19.17 -3.11
N VAL A 427 1.99 -18.34 -3.25
CA VAL A 427 1.17 -18.33 -4.47
C VAL A 427 1.86 -17.49 -5.54
N LEU A 428 2.04 -18.07 -6.73
CA LEU A 428 2.59 -17.39 -7.88
C LEU A 428 1.87 -17.90 -9.14
N ASP A 429 1.03 -17.05 -9.74
CA ASP A 429 0.14 -17.40 -10.85
C ASP A 429 -0.83 -18.55 -10.48
N ASP A 430 -0.74 -19.66 -11.20
CA ASP A 430 -1.47 -20.92 -11.01
C ASP A 430 -0.76 -21.88 -10.04
N LYS A 431 0.40 -21.48 -9.48
CA LYS A 431 1.28 -22.35 -8.71
C LYS A 431 1.25 -22.03 -7.23
N LEU A 432 1.43 -23.08 -6.43
CA LEU A 432 1.70 -23.00 -5.00
C LEU A 432 3.11 -23.55 -4.76
N ILE A 433 4.05 -22.68 -4.41
CA ILE A 433 5.44 -23.05 -4.16
C ILE A 433 5.61 -23.42 -2.68
N ILE A 434 6.17 -24.59 -2.43
CA ILE A 434 6.41 -25.15 -1.09
C ILE A 434 7.88 -25.63 -0.96
N ALA A 435 8.33 -25.80 0.28
CA ALA A 435 9.67 -26.29 0.61
C ALA A 435 9.62 -27.62 1.39
N PRO A 436 9.42 -28.77 0.73
CA PRO A 436 9.53 -30.05 1.42
C PRO A 436 10.97 -30.34 1.86
N GLY A 437 11.98 -29.86 1.11
CA GLY A 437 13.38 -30.06 1.49
C GLY A 437 13.94 -31.45 1.17
N ALA A 438 13.42 -32.13 0.15
CA ALA A 438 13.94 -33.43 -0.25
C ALA A 438 15.14 -33.30 -1.18
N LYS A 439 16.05 -34.29 -1.17
CA LYS A 439 17.16 -34.35 -2.14
C LYS A 439 16.68 -34.24 -3.59
N ALA A 440 15.53 -34.84 -3.91
CA ALA A 440 14.92 -34.79 -5.24
C ALA A 440 13.85 -33.69 -5.41
N ALA A 441 13.42 -33.05 -4.32
CA ALA A 441 12.27 -32.15 -4.27
C ALA A 441 12.43 -31.16 -3.10
N SER A 442 13.49 -30.37 -3.16
CA SER A 442 13.82 -29.35 -2.15
C SER A 442 12.83 -28.20 -2.21
N VAL A 443 12.54 -27.74 -3.43
CA VAL A 443 11.49 -26.78 -3.75
C VAL A 443 10.54 -27.42 -4.76
N VAL A 444 9.24 -27.22 -4.56
CA VAL A 444 8.20 -27.84 -5.39
C VAL A 444 7.13 -26.80 -5.72
N ALA A 445 6.69 -26.78 -6.98
CA ALA A 445 5.44 -26.14 -7.35
C ALA A 445 4.33 -27.20 -7.44
N LEU A 446 3.22 -26.92 -6.78
CA LEU A 446 1.97 -27.62 -6.97
C LEU A 446 1.02 -26.77 -7.83
N ASP A 447 0.12 -27.41 -8.57
CA ASP A 447 -1.08 -26.76 -9.06
C ASP A 447 -1.90 -26.32 -7.85
N ARG A 448 -2.15 -25.01 -7.72
CA ARG A 448 -2.78 -24.46 -6.52
C ARG A 448 -4.22 -24.95 -6.32
N LYS A 449 -4.91 -25.35 -7.38
CA LYS A 449 -6.32 -25.81 -7.34
C LYS A 449 -6.44 -27.31 -7.11
N THR A 450 -5.43 -28.11 -7.45
CA THR A 450 -5.50 -29.58 -7.32
C THR A 450 -4.47 -30.19 -6.38
N GLY A 451 -3.45 -29.45 -5.95
CA GLY A 451 -2.36 -29.95 -5.11
C GLY A 451 -1.39 -30.89 -5.83
N LYS A 452 -1.49 -31.03 -7.16
CA LYS A 452 -0.64 -31.95 -7.92
C LYS A 452 0.70 -31.29 -8.24
N PRO A 453 1.85 -32.00 -8.13
CA PRO A 453 3.14 -31.44 -8.51
C PRO A 453 3.17 -31.04 -9.99
N LEU A 454 3.63 -29.81 -10.25
CA LEU A 454 3.91 -29.29 -11.59
C LEU A 454 5.39 -29.41 -11.92
N TRP A 455 6.25 -29.08 -10.96
CA TRP A 455 7.70 -29.30 -11.04
C TRP A 455 8.29 -29.53 -9.65
N GLN A 456 9.43 -30.21 -9.60
CA GLN A 456 10.19 -30.50 -8.39
C GLN A 456 11.66 -30.22 -8.67
N THR A 457 12.33 -29.54 -7.75
CA THR A 457 13.73 -29.16 -7.90
C THR A 457 14.58 -29.86 -6.86
N PRO A 458 15.58 -30.67 -7.26
CA PRO A 458 16.56 -31.24 -6.34
C PRO A 458 17.31 -30.17 -5.53
N GLY A 459 17.71 -30.49 -4.30
CA GLY A 459 18.43 -29.54 -3.45
C GLY A 459 18.62 -30.05 -2.02
N HIS A 460 18.67 -29.13 -1.07
CA HIS A 460 18.94 -29.43 0.34
C HIS A 460 17.65 -29.51 1.19
N ALA A 461 17.82 -29.80 2.48
CA ALA A 461 16.72 -29.75 3.45
C ALA A 461 16.10 -28.34 3.50
N ALA A 462 14.84 -28.27 3.93
CA ALA A 462 14.11 -27.01 3.98
C ALA A 462 14.73 -26.05 5.02
N ALA A 463 14.72 -24.76 4.68
CA ALA A 463 15.00 -23.67 5.60
C ALA A 463 13.73 -23.26 6.38
N TYR A 464 13.86 -22.24 7.22
CA TYR A 464 12.73 -21.68 7.98
C TYR A 464 12.19 -20.36 7.40
N SER A 465 12.89 -19.78 6.42
CA SER A 465 12.57 -18.52 5.77
C SER A 465 11.51 -18.66 4.68
N ALA A 466 10.61 -17.67 4.60
CA ALA A 466 9.60 -17.61 3.55
C ALA A 466 10.21 -17.33 2.16
N PHE A 467 9.69 -17.98 1.11
CA PHE A 467 10.00 -17.59 -0.27
C PHE A 467 9.36 -16.24 -0.62
N VAL A 468 10.04 -15.47 -1.46
CA VAL A 468 9.54 -14.26 -2.12
C VAL A 468 9.65 -14.43 -3.63
N HIS A 469 9.11 -13.50 -4.40
CA HIS A 469 9.33 -13.45 -5.84
C HIS A 469 9.62 -12.03 -6.30
N GLY A 470 10.30 -11.91 -7.43
CA GLY A 470 10.60 -10.63 -8.05
C GLY A 470 11.06 -10.79 -9.49
N THR A 471 11.26 -9.66 -10.16
CA THR A 471 11.84 -9.60 -11.50
C THR A 471 13.13 -8.79 -11.41
N PHE A 472 14.25 -9.43 -11.75
CA PHE A 472 15.59 -8.84 -11.66
C PHE A 472 16.25 -8.93 -13.02
N ASP A 473 16.65 -7.80 -13.58
CA ASP A 473 17.17 -7.66 -14.94
C ASP A 473 16.28 -8.32 -16.01
N GLY A 474 14.97 -8.20 -15.83
CA GLY A 474 13.96 -8.80 -16.70
C GLY A 474 13.76 -10.31 -16.53
N VAL A 475 14.39 -10.94 -15.53
CA VAL A 475 14.20 -12.36 -15.20
C VAL A 475 13.33 -12.49 -13.95
N ARG A 476 12.14 -13.07 -14.13
CA ARG A 476 11.23 -13.38 -13.03
C ARG A 476 11.71 -14.63 -12.30
N GLN A 477 11.70 -14.59 -10.98
CA GLN A 477 12.23 -15.67 -10.15
C GLN A 477 11.58 -15.75 -8.78
N VAL A 478 11.48 -16.97 -8.25
CA VAL A 478 11.22 -17.25 -6.84
C VAL A 478 12.57 -17.21 -6.12
N ILE A 479 12.64 -16.59 -4.94
CA ILE A 479 13.85 -16.44 -4.15
C ILE A 479 13.60 -16.90 -2.72
N GLY A 480 14.57 -17.62 -2.14
CA GLY A 480 14.61 -17.93 -0.72
C GLY A 480 15.60 -19.05 -0.43
N TYR A 481 15.48 -19.60 0.77
CA TYR A 481 16.51 -20.47 1.32
C TYR A 481 16.13 -21.95 1.23
N ASP A 482 17.13 -22.78 1.00
CA ASP A 482 17.22 -24.10 1.61
C ASP A 482 18.25 -24.03 2.76
N VAL A 483 18.44 -25.12 3.51
CA VAL A 483 19.31 -25.10 4.70
C VAL A 483 20.77 -24.75 4.38
N ALA A 484 21.23 -25.00 3.14
CA ALA A 484 22.62 -24.82 2.76
C ALA A 484 22.89 -23.46 2.08
N SER A 485 21.85 -22.85 1.50
CA SER A 485 22.04 -21.78 0.53
C SER A 485 20.80 -20.92 0.29
N LEU A 486 21.01 -19.69 -0.18
CA LEU A 486 19.97 -18.90 -0.83
C LEU A 486 19.94 -19.23 -2.32
N GLY A 487 18.77 -19.39 -2.91
CA GLY A 487 18.60 -19.64 -4.34
C GLY A 487 17.61 -18.71 -5.03
N GLY A 488 17.75 -18.66 -6.35
CA GLY A 488 16.74 -18.17 -7.28
C GLY A 488 16.27 -19.30 -8.19
N TRP A 489 14.96 -19.42 -8.41
CA TRP A 489 14.35 -20.46 -9.25
C TRP A 489 13.43 -19.85 -10.31
N ASP A 490 13.49 -20.41 -11.52
CA ASP A 490 12.53 -20.13 -12.58
C ASP A 490 11.12 -20.55 -12.13
N PRO A 491 10.12 -19.64 -12.09
CA PRO A 491 8.78 -19.98 -11.61
C PRO A 491 8.05 -21.01 -12.46
N GLN A 492 8.35 -21.08 -13.76
CA GLN A 492 7.66 -21.96 -14.70
C GLN A 492 8.24 -23.36 -14.68
N THR A 493 9.56 -23.49 -14.60
CA THR A 493 10.22 -24.79 -14.74
C THR A 493 10.82 -25.33 -13.44
N GLY A 494 10.90 -24.52 -12.39
CA GLY A 494 11.61 -24.85 -11.15
C GLY A 494 13.14 -24.87 -11.30
N ARG A 495 13.68 -24.50 -12.46
CA ARG A 495 15.13 -24.58 -12.71
C ARG A 495 15.83 -23.58 -11.79
N ARG A 496 16.82 -24.05 -11.03
CA ARG A 496 17.68 -23.19 -10.23
C ARG A 496 18.50 -22.27 -11.16
N LEU A 497 18.34 -20.97 -10.97
CA LEU A 497 19.01 -19.92 -11.76
C LEU A 497 20.36 -19.55 -11.15
N TRP A 498 20.43 -19.55 -9.82
CA TRP A 498 21.65 -19.28 -9.07
C TRP A 498 21.55 -19.78 -7.63
N GLU A 499 22.72 -19.74 -6.98
CA GLU A 499 22.92 -20.13 -5.61
C GLU A 499 23.91 -19.16 -4.96
N LEU A 500 23.64 -18.81 -3.70
CA LEU A 500 24.53 -18.03 -2.84
C LEU A 500 24.76 -18.82 -1.55
N VAL A 501 26.03 -19.15 -1.31
CA VAL A 501 26.55 -19.62 -0.03
C VAL A 501 27.59 -18.60 0.45
N PRO A 502 27.39 -17.96 1.61
CA PRO A 502 28.38 -17.04 2.15
C PRO A 502 29.73 -17.70 2.44
N PRO A 503 30.85 -16.94 2.43
CA PRO A 503 32.17 -17.48 2.76
C PRO A 503 32.26 -18.09 4.16
N ASP A 504 31.51 -17.54 5.12
CA ASP A 504 31.52 -17.94 6.53
C ASP A 504 30.49 -19.07 6.81
N GLY A 505 29.96 -19.71 5.77
CA GLY A 505 28.96 -20.78 5.85
C GLY A 505 27.53 -20.31 5.56
N ALA A 506 26.60 -21.28 5.51
CA ALA A 506 25.20 -21.04 5.20
C ALA A 506 24.56 -20.04 6.18
N ASP A 507 23.65 -19.21 5.68
CA ASP A 507 22.93 -18.25 6.51
C ASP A 507 22.07 -18.94 7.57
N PHE A 508 21.98 -18.33 8.75
CA PHE A 508 20.91 -18.59 9.71
C PHE A 508 19.58 -18.14 9.11
N ASN A 509 18.92 -19.09 8.45
CA ASN A 509 17.91 -18.86 7.40
C ASN A 509 16.48 -18.69 7.93
N VAL A 510 16.29 -17.81 8.92
CA VAL A 510 14.96 -17.51 9.50
C VAL A 510 14.35 -16.26 8.87
N THR A 511 15.11 -15.20 8.65
CA THR A 511 14.57 -13.95 8.08
C THR A 511 14.19 -14.12 6.61
N THR A 512 13.14 -13.42 6.16
CA THR A 512 12.70 -13.43 4.76
C THR A 512 13.54 -12.47 3.92
N PRO A 513 14.07 -12.87 2.73
CA PRO A 513 14.73 -11.94 1.82
C PRO A 513 13.85 -10.74 1.46
N VAL A 514 14.42 -9.53 1.45
CA VAL A 514 13.68 -8.29 1.16
C VAL A 514 14.02 -7.80 -0.24
N VAL A 515 13.03 -7.83 -1.13
CA VAL A 515 13.15 -7.33 -2.51
C VAL A 515 13.07 -5.81 -2.54
N LEU A 516 14.11 -5.15 -3.06
CA LEU A 516 14.25 -3.69 -3.14
C LEU A 516 14.51 -3.27 -4.58
N GLY A 517 13.45 -3.09 -5.38
CA GLY A 517 13.60 -2.79 -6.80
C GLY A 517 14.38 -3.90 -7.51
N SER A 518 15.56 -3.58 -8.05
CA SER A 518 16.48 -4.53 -8.69
C SER A 518 17.54 -5.11 -7.75
N GLN A 519 17.39 -4.96 -6.43
CA GLN A 519 18.34 -5.43 -5.42
C GLN A 519 17.67 -6.36 -4.40
N LEU A 520 18.50 -7.09 -3.66
CA LEU A 520 18.07 -8.01 -2.63
C LEU A 520 18.79 -7.70 -1.31
N LEU A 521 18.03 -7.37 -0.27
CA LEU A 521 18.54 -7.20 1.08
C LEU A 521 18.36 -8.49 1.88
N LEU A 522 19.44 -8.98 2.44
CA LEU A 522 19.53 -10.19 3.26
C LEU A 522 19.95 -9.80 4.67
N ALA A 523 19.41 -10.50 5.67
CA ALA A 523 19.77 -10.33 7.07
C ALA A 523 19.83 -11.71 7.72
N ALA A 524 20.94 -12.03 8.37
CA ALA A 524 21.08 -13.29 9.08
C ALA A 524 21.99 -13.09 10.28
N GLU A 525 21.73 -13.83 11.36
CA GLU A 525 22.48 -13.76 12.60
C GLU A 525 23.99 -13.96 12.39
N ASN A 526 24.36 -15.00 11.66
CA ASN A 526 25.76 -15.41 11.48
C ASN A 526 26.47 -14.69 10.31
N ASN A 527 25.75 -13.88 9.53
CA ASN A 527 26.30 -13.26 8.32
C ASN A 527 25.94 -11.77 8.14
N ALA A 528 25.20 -11.21 9.10
CA ALA A 528 24.76 -9.83 9.21
C ALA A 528 23.89 -9.33 8.04
N THR A 529 23.62 -8.02 8.03
CA THR A 529 22.77 -7.36 7.01
C THR A 529 23.58 -6.98 5.78
N ARG A 530 23.15 -7.43 4.60
CA ARG A 530 23.86 -7.31 3.32
C ARG A 530 22.92 -6.95 2.18
N LEU A 531 23.33 -6.01 1.33
CA LEU A 531 22.61 -5.66 0.10
C LEU A 531 23.36 -6.24 -1.09
N HIS A 532 22.64 -6.99 -1.93
CA HIS A 532 23.16 -7.62 -3.14
C HIS A 532 22.49 -7.03 -4.38
N ARG A 533 23.22 -7.06 -5.49
CA ARG A 533 22.73 -6.71 -6.83
C ARG A 533 22.71 -7.95 -7.72
N PHE A 534 22.17 -7.79 -8.92
CA PHE A 534 22.22 -8.78 -9.98
C PHE A 534 23.22 -8.37 -11.07
N ASP A 535 23.58 -9.30 -11.95
CA ASP A 535 24.66 -9.18 -12.93
C ASP A 535 24.23 -8.65 -14.32
N GLY A 536 22.98 -8.20 -14.47
CA GLY A 536 22.41 -7.83 -15.77
C GLY A 536 21.73 -9.00 -16.50
N GLY A 537 21.98 -10.23 -16.06
CA GLY A 537 21.33 -11.46 -16.55
C GLY A 537 20.35 -12.06 -15.55
N GLY A 538 20.03 -11.36 -14.46
CA GLY A 538 19.15 -11.84 -13.40
C GLY A 538 19.80 -12.84 -12.44
N LYS A 539 21.13 -13.00 -12.49
CA LYS A 539 21.90 -13.80 -11.52
C LYS A 539 22.34 -12.93 -10.35
N LEU A 540 22.13 -13.38 -9.11
CA LEU A 540 22.61 -12.66 -7.93
C LEU A 540 24.14 -12.61 -7.92
N VAL A 541 24.71 -11.43 -7.66
CA VAL A 541 26.16 -11.26 -7.47
C VAL A 541 26.52 -11.63 -6.02
N PRO A 542 27.41 -12.62 -5.79
CA PRO A 542 27.71 -13.09 -4.44
C PRO A 542 28.35 -12.04 -3.53
N ALA A 543 29.16 -11.14 -4.09
CA ALA A 543 29.73 -10.04 -3.32
C ALA A 543 28.67 -8.97 -3.02
N PRO A 544 28.39 -8.64 -1.74
CA PRO A 544 27.44 -7.59 -1.40
C PRO A 544 27.97 -6.23 -1.83
N VAL A 545 27.07 -5.35 -2.29
CA VAL A 545 27.38 -3.95 -2.61
C VAL A 545 27.37 -3.06 -1.38
N GLN A 546 26.66 -3.45 -0.33
CA GLN A 546 26.66 -2.78 0.97
C GLN A 546 26.54 -3.83 2.07
N ARG A 547 27.14 -3.57 3.25
CA ARG A 547 27.08 -4.46 4.40
C ARG A 547 27.14 -3.68 5.71
N ASN A 548 26.29 -4.06 6.66
CA ASN A 548 26.43 -3.68 8.06
C ASN A 548 26.73 -4.96 8.87
N LYS A 549 27.83 -4.97 9.62
CA LYS A 549 28.27 -6.15 10.38
C LYS A 549 27.61 -6.26 11.75
N ASP A 550 27.10 -5.15 12.29
CA ASP A 550 26.55 -5.10 13.65
C ASP A 550 25.06 -5.48 13.65
N ALA A 551 24.32 -5.05 12.62
CA ALA A 551 22.93 -5.43 12.44
C ALA A 551 22.85 -6.89 11.95
N ALA A 552 22.74 -7.83 12.89
CA ALA A 552 22.70 -9.27 12.65
C ALA A 552 21.40 -9.91 13.19
N PRO A 553 20.25 -9.70 12.53
CA PRO A 553 18.97 -10.24 12.98
C PRO A 553 18.92 -11.76 12.95
N ASP A 554 18.41 -12.35 14.02
CA ASP A 554 18.06 -13.77 14.12
C ASP A 554 16.69 -14.03 13.47
N THR A 555 15.60 -13.62 14.13
CA THR A 555 14.22 -13.91 13.66
C THR A 555 13.49 -12.70 13.07
N CYS A 556 14.05 -11.50 13.18
CA CYS A 556 13.42 -10.25 12.73
C CYS A 556 13.72 -10.01 11.25
N THR A 557 12.68 -10.09 10.41
CA THR A 557 12.82 -9.68 9.01
C THR A 557 12.82 -8.15 8.89
N PRO A 558 13.86 -7.54 8.28
CA PRO A 558 13.93 -6.09 8.14
C PRO A 558 12.76 -5.50 7.34
N VAL A 559 12.48 -4.22 7.59
CA VAL A 559 11.63 -3.38 6.74
C VAL A 559 12.40 -2.18 6.23
N VAL A 560 12.02 -1.71 5.04
CA VAL A 560 12.67 -0.56 4.39
C VAL A 560 11.65 0.53 4.12
N VAL A 561 11.97 1.74 4.55
CA VAL A 561 11.13 2.93 4.34
C VAL A 561 11.97 4.19 4.36
N ASN A 562 11.68 5.15 3.48
CA ASN A 562 12.37 6.45 3.41
C ASN A 562 13.90 6.33 3.27
N GLY A 563 14.38 5.34 2.49
CA GLY A 563 15.81 5.10 2.34
C GLY A 563 16.49 4.57 3.61
N LYS A 564 15.74 4.05 4.59
CA LYS A 564 16.25 3.51 5.85
C LYS A 564 15.85 2.05 6.01
N VAL A 565 16.73 1.26 6.60
CA VAL A 565 16.49 -0.15 6.97
C VAL A 565 16.30 -0.23 8.48
N PHE A 566 15.21 -0.84 8.91
CA PHE A 566 14.92 -1.11 10.32
C PHE A 566 14.96 -2.61 10.56
N ALA A 567 15.67 -3.01 11.61
CA ALA A 567 15.80 -4.40 12.04
C ALA A 567 16.13 -4.48 13.52
N THR A 568 15.84 -5.61 14.17
CA THR A 568 16.30 -5.88 15.54
C THR A 568 17.32 -7.01 15.54
N ALA A 569 18.31 -6.91 16.43
CA ALA A 569 19.28 -7.96 16.68
C ALA A 569 19.66 -7.94 18.18
N TYR A 570 19.53 -9.08 18.86
CA TYR A 570 19.94 -9.29 20.26
C TYR A 570 19.57 -8.17 21.25
N GLY A 571 18.31 -7.71 21.24
CA GLY A 571 17.86 -6.67 22.18
C GLY A 571 18.16 -5.23 21.72
N GLU A 572 18.68 -5.04 20.50
CA GLU A 572 18.89 -3.73 19.91
C GLU A 572 17.97 -3.51 18.71
N LEU A 573 17.38 -2.32 18.60
CA LEU A 573 16.72 -1.84 17.39
C LEU A 573 17.68 -0.95 16.59
N PHE A 574 17.92 -1.31 15.34
CA PHE A 574 18.78 -0.60 14.41
C PHE A 574 17.97 0.23 13.41
N CYS A 575 18.51 1.40 13.05
CA CYS A 575 18.16 2.14 11.84
C CYS A 575 19.42 2.37 11.01
N LEU A 576 19.44 1.82 9.81
CA LEU A 576 20.56 1.94 8.87
C LEU A 576 20.17 2.85 7.70
N ASP A 577 21.12 3.60 7.18
CA ASP A 577 20.95 4.40 5.96
C ASP A 577 21.26 3.55 4.72
N LEU A 578 20.22 3.25 3.92
CA LEU A 578 20.34 2.48 2.69
C LEU A 578 21.11 3.25 1.59
N ASN A 579 21.08 4.57 1.62
CA ASN A 579 21.75 5.43 0.65
C ASN A 579 23.22 5.66 1.00
N ALA A 580 23.60 5.46 2.27
CA ALA A 580 24.96 5.62 2.77
C ALA A 580 25.62 4.28 3.15
N GLY A 581 25.42 3.23 2.34
CA GLY A 581 26.16 1.98 2.49
C GLY A 581 25.74 1.12 3.69
N LEU A 582 24.47 1.18 4.11
CA LEU A 582 23.95 0.56 5.33
C LEU A 582 24.63 1.07 6.62
N LYS A 583 25.13 2.32 6.64
CA LYS A 583 25.69 2.92 7.85
C LYS A 583 24.62 3.01 8.94
N THR A 584 24.97 2.63 10.17
CA THR A 584 24.08 2.81 11.33
C THR A 584 23.86 4.31 11.59
N LEU A 585 22.61 4.77 11.44
CA LEU A 585 22.20 6.12 11.84
C LEU A 585 22.06 6.18 13.36
N TRP A 586 21.42 5.17 13.92
CA TRP A 586 21.30 4.97 15.37
C TRP A 586 20.98 3.50 15.67
N ARG A 587 21.27 3.10 16.91
CA ARG A 587 20.81 1.85 17.52
C ARG A 587 20.40 2.12 18.96
N VAL A 588 19.40 1.41 19.46
CA VAL A 588 18.94 1.52 20.85
C VAL A 588 18.78 0.14 21.44
N ALA A 589 19.48 -0.12 22.53
CA ALA A 589 19.32 -1.31 23.34
C ALA A 589 18.11 -1.19 24.26
N ASN A 590 17.25 -2.20 24.25
CA ASN A 590 16.13 -2.36 25.17
C ASN A 590 15.69 -3.84 25.18
N ASP A 591 15.47 -4.39 26.37
CA ASP A 591 15.04 -5.79 26.54
C ASP A 591 13.76 -6.13 25.75
N MET A 592 12.89 -5.16 25.46
CA MET A 592 11.69 -5.40 24.65
C MET A 592 12.00 -5.79 23.19
N PHE A 593 13.23 -5.57 22.71
CA PHE A 593 13.67 -5.93 21.37
C PHE A 593 14.43 -7.26 21.33
N HIS A 594 14.47 -8.00 22.44
CA HIS A 594 15.03 -9.34 22.48
C HIS A 594 14.12 -10.37 21.80
N ASP A 595 14.69 -11.53 21.45
CA ASP A 595 14.03 -12.65 20.78
C ASP A 595 13.39 -12.27 19.43
N HIS A 596 12.07 -12.06 19.40
CA HIS A 596 11.32 -11.80 18.19
C HIS A 596 10.63 -10.43 18.21
N VAL A 597 10.79 -9.72 17.10
CA VAL A 597 10.08 -8.48 16.82
C VAL A 597 9.57 -8.53 15.39
N THR A 598 8.27 -8.22 15.23
CA THR A 598 7.70 -7.96 13.93
C THR A 598 7.75 -6.47 13.62
N LEU A 599 8.28 -6.12 12.46
CA LEU A 599 8.29 -4.76 11.93
C LEU A 599 7.30 -4.63 10.76
N VAL A 600 6.53 -3.54 10.75
CA VAL A 600 5.66 -3.15 9.64
C VAL A 600 5.92 -1.70 9.27
N ALA A 601 6.39 -1.48 8.05
CA ALA A 601 6.65 -0.14 7.53
C ALA A 601 5.39 0.51 6.93
N GLY A 602 5.32 1.82 6.99
CA GLY A 602 4.40 2.63 6.20
C GLY A 602 5.00 4.02 5.95
N PRO A 603 4.45 4.85 5.05
CA PRO A 603 5.06 6.15 4.74
C PRO A 603 5.32 6.99 6.00
N GLY A 604 6.59 7.33 6.24
CA GLY A 604 6.98 8.13 7.41
C GLY A 604 6.96 7.41 8.76
N ARG A 605 6.61 6.12 8.83
CA ARG A 605 6.42 5.39 10.10
C ARG A 605 6.89 3.93 10.04
N VAL A 606 7.28 3.40 11.20
CA VAL A 606 7.42 1.95 11.42
C VAL A 606 6.62 1.58 12.65
N LEU A 607 5.75 0.57 12.50
CA LEU A 607 5.07 -0.08 13.61
C LEU A 607 5.92 -1.27 14.07
N VAL A 608 6.20 -1.33 15.37
CA VAL A 608 6.99 -2.38 16.01
C VAL A 608 6.07 -3.18 16.92
N TRP A 609 6.01 -4.49 16.70
CA TRP A 609 5.27 -5.43 17.54
C TRP A 609 6.27 -6.38 18.18
N THR A 610 6.41 -6.32 19.50
CA THR A 610 7.37 -7.15 20.25
C THR A 610 6.74 -8.44 20.74
N ILE A 611 7.57 -9.47 20.93
CA ILE A 611 7.14 -10.74 21.54
C ILE A 611 6.47 -10.56 22.91
N GLY A 612 6.92 -9.56 23.68
CA GLY A 612 6.38 -9.20 24.99
C GLY A 612 4.98 -8.54 24.94
N GLY A 613 4.53 -8.09 23.77
CA GLY A 613 3.21 -7.49 23.58
C GLY A 613 3.19 -5.97 23.55
N ASP A 614 4.33 -5.33 23.30
CA ASP A 614 4.44 -3.89 23.12
C ASP A 614 4.23 -3.51 21.66
N LEU A 615 3.40 -2.48 21.43
CA LEU A 615 3.14 -1.91 20.12
C LEU A 615 3.67 -0.48 20.06
N LEU A 616 4.79 -0.28 19.37
CA LEU A 616 5.39 1.04 19.17
C LEU A 616 5.10 1.58 17.78
N LEU A 617 4.95 2.89 17.66
CA LEU A 617 4.97 3.60 16.40
C LEU A 617 6.16 4.56 16.40
N LEU A 618 7.07 4.38 15.45
CA LEU A 618 8.28 5.17 15.32
C LEU A 618 8.15 6.21 14.19
N ASP A 619 8.74 7.38 14.38
CA ASP A 619 8.92 8.36 13.31
C ASP A 619 10.18 8.05 12.50
N THR A 620 10.02 7.89 11.20
CA THR A 620 11.13 7.57 10.29
C THR A 620 11.60 8.78 9.48
N THR A 621 10.96 9.94 9.62
CA THR A 621 11.37 11.16 8.90
C THR A 621 12.55 11.87 9.55
N VAL A 622 12.97 11.42 10.74
CA VAL A 622 14.14 11.93 11.47
C VAL A 622 15.21 10.86 11.59
N ASP A 623 16.47 11.27 11.77
CA ASP A 623 17.63 10.37 11.87
C ASP A 623 18.00 10.09 13.33
N ARG A 624 17.00 9.89 14.18
CA ARG A 624 17.16 9.50 15.59
C ARG A 624 16.03 8.57 16.00
N TYR A 625 16.25 7.79 17.07
CA TYR A 625 15.18 7.01 17.67
C TYR A 625 14.10 7.94 18.22
N GLN A 626 12.90 7.88 17.63
CA GLN A 626 11.78 8.73 18.00
C GLN A 626 10.50 7.89 18.06
N VAL A 627 10.11 7.52 19.27
CA VAL A 627 8.80 6.91 19.53
C VAL A 627 7.73 7.99 19.45
N VAL A 628 6.73 7.78 18.61
CA VAL A 628 5.53 8.63 18.48
C VAL A 628 4.41 8.10 19.38
N SER A 629 4.31 6.79 19.53
CA SER A 629 3.30 6.14 20.37
C SER A 629 3.78 4.81 20.88
N HIS A 630 3.29 4.42 22.05
CA HIS A 630 3.53 3.14 22.67
C HIS A 630 2.24 2.67 23.35
N LEU A 631 1.81 1.46 23.02
CA LEU A 631 0.63 0.82 23.59
C LEU A 631 0.96 -0.60 24.05
N ARG A 632 0.21 -1.08 25.05
CA ARG A 632 0.12 -2.50 25.40
C ARG A 632 -1.29 -3.03 25.14
N PRO A 633 -1.53 -3.62 23.96
CA PRO A 633 -2.82 -4.22 23.59
C PRO A 633 -3.32 -5.30 24.54
N PHE A 634 -2.44 -5.95 25.31
CA PHE A 634 -2.79 -6.96 26.31
C PHE A 634 -2.28 -6.53 27.70
N PRO A 635 -2.96 -5.59 28.37
CA PRO A 635 -2.47 -5.02 29.63
C PRO A 635 -2.34 -6.09 30.72
N GLY A 636 -1.22 -6.05 31.46
CA GLY A 636 -0.95 -6.98 32.58
C GLY A 636 -0.60 -8.41 32.16
N LYS A 637 -0.37 -8.68 30.87
CA LYS A 637 -0.03 -10.01 30.36
C LYS A 637 1.31 -9.97 29.62
N THR A 638 2.12 -11.01 29.80
CA THR A 638 3.20 -11.34 28.86
C THR A 638 2.56 -12.06 27.67
N VAL A 639 2.79 -11.57 26.45
CA VAL A 639 2.05 -12.00 25.27
C VAL A 639 2.71 -13.16 24.52
N ASP A 640 4.02 -13.38 24.68
CA ASP A 640 4.82 -14.46 24.06
C ASP A 640 4.37 -14.81 22.63
N SER A 641 4.47 -13.81 21.74
CA SER A 641 3.90 -13.88 20.40
C SER A 641 4.95 -13.63 19.32
N MET A 642 5.30 -14.70 18.61
CA MET A 642 6.06 -14.63 17.35
C MET A 642 5.18 -14.35 16.14
N ALA A 643 3.88 -14.15 16.37
CA ALA A 643 2.91 -13.95 15.33
C ALA A 643 2.98 -12.51 14.77
N HIS A 644 3.19 -12.42 13.46
CA HIS A 644 3.01 -11.18 12.72
C HIS A 644 1.55 -10.68 12.85
N PRO A 645 1.31 -9.36 12.96
CA PRO A 645 -0.03 -8.80 12.88
C PRO A 645 -0.61 -8.91 11.47
N ALA A 646 -1.93 -8.83 11.37
CA ALA A 646 -2.62 -8.64 10.10
C ALA A 646 -3.41 -7.32 10.09
N PHE A 647 -3.64 -6.80 8.88
CA PHE A 647 -4.35 -5.54 8.67
C PHE A 647 -5.53 -5.75 7.72
N ALA A 648 -6.66 -5.11 7.99
CA ALA A 648 -7.78 -5.02 7.03
C ALA A 648 -8.55 -3.72 7.25
N GLY A 649 -8.48 -2.80 6.28
CA GLY A 649 -9.05 -1.47 6.40
C GLY A 649 -8.42 -0.69 7.56
N ASP A 650 -9.25 -0.26 8.52
CA ASP A 650 -8.86 0.46 9.73
C ASP A 650 -8.47 -0.47 10.90
N ARG A 651 -8.45 -1.78 10.68
CA ARG A 651 -8.27 -2.80 11.72
C ARG A 651 -6.87 -3.39 11.72
N ILE A 652 -6.38 -3.66 12.92
CA ILE A 652 -5.23 -4.53 13.17
C ILE A 652 -5.67 -5.74 14.00
N TYR A 653 -5.14 -6.89 13.63
CA TYR A 653 -5.34 -8.15 14.33
C TYR A 653 -4.02 -8.55 15.00
N LEU A 654 -4.04 -8.62 16.33
CA LEU A 654 -2.91 -8.99 17.16
C LEU A 654 -3.27 -10.24 17.94
N ARG A 655 -2.34 -11.18 18.11
CA ARG A 655 -2.61 -12.39 18.90
C ARG A 655 -1.61 -12.60 20.03
N SER A 656 -2.14 -13.22 21.07
CA SER A 656 -1.41 -13.93 22.12
C SER A 656 -1.69 -15.43 22.01
N PRO A 657 -1.09 -16.30 22.83
CA PRO A 657 -1.43 -17.72 22.90
C PRO A 657 -2.90 -18.01 23.26
N LYS A 658 -3.63 -17.06 23.86
CA LYS A 658 -4.99 -17.29 24.37
C LYS A 658 -6.04 -16.36 23.80
N GLU A 659 -5.66 -15.39 22.97
CA GLU A 659 -6.57 -14.35 22.50
C GLU A 659 -6.11 -13.79 21.15
N LEU A 660 -7.02 -13.72 20.18
CA LEU A 660 -6.91 -12.87 19.01
C LEU A 660 -7.72 -11.59 19.27
N LEU A 661 -7.06 -10.44 19.16
CA LEU A 661 -7.62 -9.13 19.43
C LEU A 661 -7.74 -8.32 18.14
N CYS A 662 -8.94 -7.78 17.88
CA CYS A 662 -9.18 -6.82 16.81
C CYS A 662 -9.24 -5.40 17.39
N LEU A 663 -8.29 -4.56 16.98
CA LEU A 663 -8.26 -3.14 17.33
C LEU A 663 -8.52 -2.27 16.11
N ARG A 664 -9.10 -1.10 16.34
CA ARG A 664 -9.09 -0.02 15.35
C ARG A 664 -7.85 0.86 15.53
N LEU A 665 -7.10 1.10 14.45
CA LEU A 665 -5.84 1.88 14.46
C LEU A 665 -6.00 3.38 14.22
N VAL A 666 -7.15 3.82 13.70
CA VAL A 666 -7.45 5.24 13.40
C VAL A 666 -8.77 5.62 14.06
N GLU A 667 -8.88 6.83 14.60
CA GLU A 667 -10.13 7.32 15.20
C GLU A 667 -11.24 7.57 14.16
#